data_AF-A0ABC9WRI0-F1
#
_entry.id   AF-A0ABC9WRI0-F1
#
_cell.length_a   1.000
_cell.length_b   1.000
_cell.length_c   1.000
_cell.angle_alpha   90.00
_cell.angle_beta   90.00
_cell.angle_gamma   90.00
#
_symmetry.space_group_name_H-M   'P 1'
#
loop_
_entity.id
_entity.type
_entity.pdbx_description
1 polymer ?
#
loop_
_entity_poly.entity_id
_entity_poly.type
_entity_poly.pdbx_seq_one_letter_code
_entity_poly.pdbx_strand_id
1 'polypeptide(L)'
;MVKMVSHGKHIAIIVQQLNKFNPENQSVEDFLNESAKMLQTLNVTEEKFVLDTLAGCMEYKPLLDVVVNAFFVQDGRYCLSSERNLYIVICYLATFQLEELGLQRFSRIVKSLDTAKMQKFLRFFFNALYLNTWIKDEWSQFYDSLYVKENWIDPLLRWQPKVQQLIEQLTDKLSNRTTTVKTSTVTQPKEFNLTVPKPRAIPMPLPIPVLEKRPPVPPTTYKPPKEKKQLEEMKTKNRRKAEDLLLKANVNQFRCATMKPEKGENAHDSVKSKPTFQAQKIPSKIDNIPIKLNAAAILREGALYQRKMEQELKRIENLLRGAGDPSEFLEWQKQMRGKDLEEQLAEIECRRLQGKLSHEEAVLAHQNVIQENKKKADLMREEKAELMHQYAEKRLQEQKEMRELVEQVVEGHKNAQQAKIKLQKYKQQIVQEVCEENRELLRQALEEEEEKLRKRYELIQQIRAIESLPSVRQKFVDLTETGGHGLICEMSIVELRERLALLREAQKAAEEEKRDQIIHEKQAKEQLLLDKLDQISLFRAELGRAAALKQEEKKRKSQSGERPMKDERILNLQKKIVEKKMERKKQTGLLKIIPQKTSIASRKDSLQWNHWKELEESRERQFKILQRGFMARETAQKMAAYEAARSGATVCILHSEVK
;
A
#
# COMPACT_ATOMS: atom_id res chain seq x y z
N MET A 1 -2.94 30.36 49.29
CA MET A 1 -2.42 29.86 47.99
C MET A 1 -2.58 30.95 46.95
N VAL A 2 -1.51 31.38 46.29
CA VAL A 2 -1.62 32.33 45.15
C VAL A 2 -2.14 31.57 43.93
N LYS A 3 -3.13 32.12 43.22
CA LYS A 3 -3.57 31.56 41.93
C LYS A 3 -2.38 31.59 40.96
N MET A 4 -1.88 30.42 40.55
CA MET A 4 -0.81 30.37 39.55
C MET A 4 -1.32 30.95 38.22
N VAL A 5 -0.75 32.08 37.80
CA VAL A 5 -1.02 32.68 36.49
C VAL A 5 -0.66 31.67 35.42
N SER A 6 -1.68 31.16 34.73
CA SER A 6 -1.50 30.13 33.71
C SER A 6 -1.02 30.78 32.42
N HIS A 7 0.27 31.09 32.33
CA HIS A 7 0.90 31.71 31.15
C HIS A 7 0.59 30.94 29.86
N GLY A 8 0.57 29.60 29.88
CA GLY A 8 0.17 28.77 28.74
C GLY A 8 -1.26 29.03 28.23
N LYS A 9 -2.21 29.52 29.05
CA LYS A 9 -3.53 29.95 28.55
C LYS A 9 -3.44 31.24 27.74
N HIS A 10 -2.59 32.18 28.15
CA HIS A 10 -2.36 33.41 27.40
C HIS A 10 -1.75 33.09 26.03
N ILE A 11 -0.76 32.21 25.97
CA ILE A 11 -0.20 31.71 24.69
C ILE A 11 -1.28 30.99 23.86
N ALA A 12 -2.12 30.15 24.47
CA ALA A 12 -3.21 29.48 23.75
C ALA A 12 -4.24 30.46 23.16
N ILE A 13 -4.56 31.55 23.88
CA ILE A 13 -5.42 32.64 23.41
C ILE A 13 -4.78 33.37 22.23
N ILE A 14 -3.50 33.75 22.35
CA ILE A 14 -2.73 34.40 21.26
C ILE A 14 -2.76 33.51 20.00
N VAL A 15 -2.43 32.23 20.13
CA VAL A 15 -2.46 31.25 19.02
C VAL A 15 -3.88 31.09 18.45
N GLN A 16 -4.92 31.11 19.28
CA GLN A 16 -6.31 31.03 18.81
C GLN A 16 -6.73 32.27 18.01
N GLN A 17 -6.23 33.46 18.33
CA GLN A 17 -6.50 34.68 17.55
C GLN A 17 -5.67 34.68 16.25
N LEU A 18 -4.37 34.34 16.29
CA LEU A 18 -3.54 34.19 15.09
C LEU A 18 -4.06 33.12 14.10
N ASN A 19 -4.81 32.13 14.59
CA ASN A 19 -5.50 31.12 13.75
C ASN A 19 -6.78 31.65 13.07
N LYS A 20 -7.31 32.81 13.47
CA LYS A 20 -8.47 33.48 12.84
C LYS A 20 -8.08 34.59 11.88
N PHE A 21 -6.95 35.26 12.13
CA PHE A 21 -6.50 36.38 11.33
C PHE A 21 -6.21 35.97 9.88
N ASN A 22 -6.83 36.66 8.93
CA ASN A 22 -6.66 36.42 7.50
C ASN A 22 -6.21 37.74 6.82
N PRO A 23 -4.92 37.90 6.44
CA PRO A 23 -4.37 39.18 5.96
C PRO A 23 -4.95 39.66 4.62
N GLU A 24 -5.65 38.80 3.87
CA GLU A 24 -6.35 39.17 2.64
C GLU A 24 -7.73 39.83 2.89
N ASN A 25 -8.29 39.70 4.10
CA ASN A 25 -9.71 40.02 4.38
C ASN A 25 -9.93 41.04 5.51
N GLN A 26 -8.92 41.37 6.33
CA GLN A 26 -9.06 42.24 7.49
C GLN A 26 -7.76 43.01 7.76
N SER A 27 -7.86 44.28 8.16
CA SER A 27 -6.68 45.06 8.56
C SER A 27 -6.12 44.58 9.91
N VAL A 28 -4.84 44.84 10.16
CA VAL A 28 -4.19 44.48 11.43
C VAL A 28 -4.80 45.29 12.59
N GLU A 29 -5.07 46.57 12.38
CA GLU A 29 -5.64 47.48 13.38
C GLU A 29 -7.09 47.10 13.74
N ASP A 30 -7.94 46.80 12.76
CA ASP A 30 -9.32 46.36 13.03
C ASP A 30 -9.32 45.03 13.79
N PHE A 31 -8.45 44.09 13.40
CA PHE A 31 -8.35 42.79 14.07
C PHE A 31 -7.81 42.89 15.51
N LEU A 32 -6.87 43.81 15.77
CA LEU A 32 -6.42 44.12 17.14
C LEU A 32 -7.54 44.75 17.96
N ASN A 33 -8.31 45.69 17.39
CA ASN A 33 -9.45 46.31 18.05
C ASN A 33 -10.61 45.33 18.34
N GLU A 34 -10.88 44.36 17.47
CA GLU A 34 -11.80 43.25 17.74
C GLU A 34 -11.25 42.28 18.79
N SER A 35 -9.95 41.98 18.72
CA SER A 35 -9.28 41.12 19.70
C SER A 35 -9.32 41.73 21.10
N ALA A 36 -9.06 43.03 21.24
CA ALA A 36 -9.15 43.75 22.52
C ALA A 36 -10.56 43.64 23.12
N LYS A 37 -11.62 43.91 22.34
CA LYS A 37 -13.03 43.76 22.78
C LYS A 37 -13.34 42.36 23.31
N MET A 38 -12.75 41.31 22.73
CA MET A 38 -12.87 39.93 23.20
C MET A 38 -12.04 39.60 24.45
N LEU A 39 -11.01 40.41 24.78
CA LEU A 39 -10.04 40.17 25.84
C LEU A 39 -10.31 40.97 27.13
N GLN A 40 -11.32 41.85 27.14
CA GLN A 40 -11.83 42.62 28.30
C GLN A 40 -12.21 41.79 29.55
N THR A 41 -12.14 40.46 29.48
CA THR A 41 -12.35 39.53 30.59
C THR A 41 -11.06 39.14 31.34
N LEU A 42 -9.89 39.62 30.87
CA LEU A 42 -8.59 39.46 31.50
C LEU A 42 -8.24 40.65 32.41
N ASN A 43 -7.17 40.53 33.19
CA ASN A 43 -6.61 41.67 33.92
C ASN A 43 -5.89 42.61 32.95
N VAL A 44 -5.95 43.92 33.17
CA VAL A 44 -5.36 44.96 32.27
C VAL A 44 -3.88 44.72 31.93
N THR A 45 -3.09 44.13 32.83
CA THR A 45 -1.68 43.78 32.61
C THR A 45 -1.46 42.46 31.88
N GLU A 46 -2.45 41.57 31.87
CA GLU A 46 -2.47 40.33 31.09
C GLU A 46 -3.03 40.56 29.68
N GLU A 47 -4.05 41.42 29.56
CA GLU A 47 -4.64 41.89 28.30
C GLU A 47 -3.60 42.60 27.42
N LYS A 48 -2.88 43.60 27.97
CA LYS A 48 -1.79 44.29 27.27
C LYS A 48 -0.75 43.30 26.76
N PHE A 49 -0.18 42.48 27.64
CA PHE A 49 0.81 41.45 27.25
C PHE A 49 0.31 40.52 26.12
N VAL A 50 -0.99 40.18 26.09
CA VAL A 50 -1.59 39.40 24.99
C VAL A 50 -1.70 40.20 23.70
N LEU A 51 -2.14 41.46 23.76
CA LEU A 51 -2.29 42.35 22.60
C LEU A 51 -0.93 42.77 22.01
N ASP A 52 0.02 43.17 22.85
CA ASP A 52 1.38 43.56 22.46
C ASP A 52 2.09 42.38 21.75
N THR A 53 1.97 41.17 22.32
CA THR A 53 2.49 39.94 21.69
C THR A 53 1.76 39.60 20.39
N LEU A 54 0.44 39.85 20.29
CA LEU A 54 -0.33 39.64 19.06
C LEU A 54 0.11 40.59 17.94
N ALA A 55 0.23 41.88 18.24
CA ALA A 55 0.66 42.90 17.29
C ALA A 55 2.05 42.57 16.72
N GLY A 56 3.04 42.37 17.59
CA GLY A 56 4.40 42.03 17.17
C GLY A 56 4.51 40.70 16.40
N CYS A 57 3.66 39.71 16.70
CA CYS A 57 3.58 38.46 15.91
C CYS A 57 2.97 38.66 14.50
N MET A 58 2.25 39.75 14.26
CA MET A 58 1.70 40.11 12.95
C MET A 58 2.63 41.04 12.18
N GLU A 59 3.25 42.03 12.84
CA GLU A 59 4.23 42.96 12.28
C GLU A 59 5.49 42.22 11.79
N TYR A 60 6.16 41.49 12.69
CA TYR A 60 7.41 40.77 12.38
C TYR A 60 7.16 39.40 11.72
N LYS A 61 5.94 39.13 11.26
CA LYS A 61 5.54 37.84 10.67
C LYS A 61 6.51 37.31 9.59
N PRO A 62 7.03 38.11 8.62
CA PRO A 62 7.97 37.60 7.63
C PRO A 62 9.27 37.08 8.25
N LEU A 63 9.82 37.83 9.22
CA LEU A 63 11.05 37.51 9.94
C LEU A 63 10.93 36.21 10.76
N LEU A 64 9.77 36.03 11.40
CA LEU A 64 9.44 34.86 12.22
C LEU A 64 9.14 33.63 11.34
N ASP A 65 8.48 33.82 10.20
CA ASP A 65 8.18 32.76 9.24
C ASP A 65 9.45 32.16 8.63
N VAL A 66 10.52 32.93 8.39
CA VAL A 66 11.85 32.41 7.99
C VAL A 66 12.33 31.31 8.95
N VAL A 67 12.37 31.61 10.26
CA VAL A 67 12.83 30.68 11.30
C VAL A 67 11.91 29.47 11.42
N VAL A 68 10.59 29.71 11.45
CA VAL A 68 9.60 28.64 11.69
C VAL A 68 9.47 27.71 10.48
N ASN A 69 9.53 28.22 9.24
CA ASN A 69 9.52 27.39 8.04
C ASN A 69 10.76 26.49 7.98
N ALA A 70 11.95 27.03 8.26
CA ALA A 70 13.19 26.24 8.31
C ALA A 70 13.17 25.18 9.42
N PHE A 71 12.58 25.48 10.59
CA PHE A 71 12.36 24.49 11.65
C PHE A 71 11.56 23.30 11.12
N PHE A 72 10.41 23.52 10.45
CA PHE A 72 9.58 22.43 9.90
C PHE A 72 10.33 21.57 8.84
N VAL A 73 11.25 22.15 8.07
CA VAL A 73 12.06 21.43 7.07
C VAL A 73 13.15 20.55 7.73
N GLN A 74 13.77 21.03 8.81
CA GLN A 74 14.87 20.35 9.49
C GLN A 74 14.39 19.46 10.65
N ASP A 75 14.30 19.99 11.87
CA ASP A 75 13.97 19.25 13.11
C ASP A 75 12.45 19.02 13.32
N GLY A 76 11.62 19.81 12.65
CA GLY A 76 10.18 19.95 12.90
C GLY A 76 9.26 19.03 12.10
N ARG A 77 9.79 18.09 11.30
CA ARG A 77 9.02 17.24 10.36
C ARG A 77 7.87 16.42 10.96
N TYR A 78 7.89 16.20 12.29
CA TYR A 78 6.87 15.47 13.04
C TYR A 78 5.97 16.38 13.90
N CYS A 79 6.11 17.70 13.78
CA CYS A 79 5.27 18.67 14.47
C CYS A 79 4.03 18.98 13.61
N LEU A 80 2.89 19.29 14.23
CA LEU A 80 1.66 19.53 13.49
C LEU A 80 1.65 20.94 12.87
N SER A 81 1.16 21.07 11.64
CA SER A 81 1.04 22.39 10.97
C SER A 81 0.12 23.36 11.73
N SER A 82 -0.85 22.84 12.49
CA SER A 82 -1.70 23.61 13.42
C SER A 82 -0.93 24.26 14.58
N GLU A 83 0.31 23.84 14.83
CA GLU A 83 1.19 24.35 15.89
C GLU A 83 2.18 25.40 15.35
N ARG A 84 2.16 25.71 14.04
CA ARG A 84 3.00 26.75 13.41
C ARG A 84 2.90 28.10 14.14
N ASN A 85 1.68 28.54 14.43
CA ASN A 85 1.45 29.81 15.13
C ASN A 85 1.94 29.78 16.59
N LEU A 86 2.02 28.61 17.24
CA LEU A 86 2.65 28.47 18.56
C LEU A 86 4.16 28.67 18.49
N TYR A 87 4.82 28.14 17.45
CA TYR A 87 6.24 28.37 17.22
C TYR A 87 6.55 29.83 16.82
N ILE A 88 5.68 30.49 16.06
CA ILE A 88 5.81 31.93 15.75
C ILE A 88 5.79 32.77 17.04
N VAL A 89 4.81 32.53 17.93
CA VAL A 89 4.71 33.25 19.21
C VAL A 89 5.93 33.01 20.10
N ILE A 90 6.43 31.77 20.18
CA ILE A 90 7.64 31.46 20.97
C ILE A 90 8.92 32.00 20.32
N CYS A 91 8.97 32.13 18.98
CA CYS A 91 10.04 32.81 18.27
C CYS A 91 10.04 34.31 18.61
N TYR A 92 8.90 35.00 18.48
CA TYR A 92 8.75 36.42 18.81
C TYR A 92 9.11 36.71 20.27
N LEU A 93 8.63 35.87 21.20
CA LEU A 93 8.94 35.97 22.62
C LEU A 93 10.42 35.69 22.96
N ALA A 94 11.16 35.04 22.06
CA ALA A 94 12.59 34.77 22.19
C ALA A 94 13.47 35.83 21.49
N THR A 95 13.00 36.46 20.40
CA THR A 95 13.74 37.49 19.65
C THR A 95 13.61 38.88 20.26
N PHE A 96 12.37 39.36 20.48
CA PHE A 96 12.11 40.76 20.82
C PHE A 96 11.86 40.96 22.32
N GLN A 97 11.09 40.04 22.92
CA GLN A 97 10.61 40.19 24.30
C GLN A 97 11.50 39.50 25.35
N LEU A 98 12.57 38.79 24.98
CA LEU A 98 13.37 38.01 25.93
C LEU A 98 14.15 38.88 26.95
N GLU A 99 14.63 40.05 26.50
CA GLU A 99 15.31 41.03 27.35
C GLU A 99 14.33 41.69 28.35
N GLU A 100 13.15 42.12 27.87
CA GLU A 100 12.11 42.80 28.66
C GLU A 100 11.38 41.88 29.65
N LEU A 101 10.99 40.67 29.20
CA LEU A 101 10.31 39.68 30.06
C LEU A 101 11.28 39.02 31.05
N GLY A 102 12.56 38.94 30.68
CA GLY A 102 13.60 38.22 31.37
C GLY A 102 13.43 36.69 31.33
N LEU A 103 14.57 35.99 31.42
CA LEU A 103 14.66 34.52 31.38
C LEU A 103 13.69 33.83 32.38
N GLN A 104 13.40 34.43 33.54
CA GLN A 104 12.52 33.81 34.54
C GLN A 104 11.04 33.77 34.11
N ARG A 105 10.51 34.83 33.45
CA ARG A 105 9.14 34.83 32.93
C ARG A 105 9.05 33.95 31.68
N PHE A 106 10.02 34.05 30.78
CA PHE A 106 10.17 33.17 29.62
C PHE A 106 10.22 31.67 30.02
N SER A 107 11.02 31.34 31.04
CA SER A 107 11.15 29.99 31.61
C SER A 107 9.82 29.44 32.13
N ARG A 108 8.99 30.28 32.77
CA ARG A 108 7.63 29.91 33.22
C ARG A 108 6.66 29.72 32.05
N ILE A 109 6.73 30.56 31.03
CA ILE A 109 5.95 30.41 29.79
C ILE A 109 6.28 29.06 29.14
N VAL A 110 7.55 28.82 28.82
CA VAL A 110 8.04 27.60 28.16
C VAL A 110 7.69 26.34 28.96
N LYS A 111 7.91 26.34 30.29
CA LYS A 111 7.59 25.20 31.17
C LYS A 111 6.10 24.97 31.39
N SER A 112 5.22 25.86 30.91
CA SER A 112 3.76 25.70 30.90
C SER A 112 3.20 25.17 29.57
N LEU A 113 4.06 24.96 28.57
CA LEU A 113 3.75 24.36 27.27
C LEU A 113 4.30 22.92 27.18
N ASP A 114 4.12 22.26 26.04
CA ASP A 114 4.66 20.91 25.80
C ASP A 114 6.20 20.93 25.87
N THR A 115 6.74 20.31 26.90
CA THR A 115 8.18 20.30 27.20
C THR A 115 9.01 19.67 26.10
N ALA A 116 8.49 18.67 25.38
CA ALA A 116 9.23 17.99 24.31
C ALA A 116 9.24 18.82 23.02
N LYS A 117 8.15 19.52 22.72
CA LYS A 117 8.07 20.44 21.57
C LYS A 117 8.94 21.68 21.77
N MET A 118 8.92 22.26 22.96
CA MET A 118 9.74 23.41 23.31
C MET A 118 11.24 23.07 23.38
N GLN A 119 11.60 21.91 23.93
CA GLN A 119 12.98 21.44 23.98
C GLN A 119 13.58 21.27 22.57
N LYS A 120 12.81 20.75 21.61
CA LYS A 120 13.22 20.69 20.19
C LYS A 120 13.36 22.08 19.56
N PHE A 121 12.32 22.91 19.67
CA PHE A 121 12.30 24.22 19.00
C PHE A 121 13.39 25.17 19.52
N LEU A 122 13.58 25.25 20.83
CA LEU A 122 14.62 26.11 21.42
C LEU A 122 16.03 25.62 21.08
N ARG A 123 16.25 24.30 21.02
CA ARG A 123 17.53 23.71 20.59
C ARG A 123 17.85 24.02 19.12
N PHE A 124 16.83 24.03 18.25
CA PHE A 124 16.98 24.46 16.87
C PHE A 124 17.30 25.97 16.79
N PHE A 125 16.48 26.80 17.43
CA PHE A 125 16.56 28.26 17.28
C PHE A 125 17.81 28.87 17.93
N PHE A 126 18.19 28.44 19.14
CA PHE A 126 19.41 28.88 19.82
C PHE A 126 20.68 28.12 19.39
N ASN A 127 20.72 27.63 18.14
CA ASN A 127 21.95 27.09 17.56
C ASN A 127 22.79 28.24 16.99
N ALA A 128 23.95 28.52 17.60
CA ALA A 128 24.87 29.57 17.17
C ALA A 128 25.31 29.45 15.70
N LEU A 129 25.36 28.24 15.13
CA LEU A 129 25.68 28.04 13.71
C LEU A 129 24.57 28.59 12.81
N TYR A 130 23.30 28.36 13.15
CA TYR A 130 22.16 28.84 12.37
C TYR A 130 21.97 30.35 12.53
N LEU A 131 22.12 30.86 13.77
CA LEU A 131 22.03 32.29 14.08
C LEU A 131 23.09 33.12 13.33
N ASN A 132 24.34 32.67 13.25
CA ASN A 132 25.41 33.42 12.58
C ASN A 132 25.51 33.20 11.06
N THR A 133 24.77 32.25 10.50
CA THR A 133 24.71 32.01 9.05
C THR A 133 23.31 32.35 8.53
N TRP A 134 22.58 31.37 8.00
CA TRP A 134 21.37 31.57 7.21
C TRP A 134 20.27 32.37 7.92
N ILE A 135 20.14 32.33 9.26
CA ILE A 135 19.15 33.19 9.95
C ILE A 135 19.54 34.67 9.79
N LYS A 136 20.81 35.03 10.06
CA LYS A 136 21.32 36.38 9.83
C LYS A 136 21.21 36.77 8.36
N ASP A 137 21.58 35.88 7.44
CA ASP A 137 21.62 36.18 6.01
C ASP A 137 20.21 36.41 5.44
N GLU A 138 19.23 35.57 5.79
CA GLU A 138 17.82 35.75 5.41
C GLU A 138 17.19 36.99 6.08
N TRP A 139 17.50 37.26 7.36
CA TRP A 139 17.04 38.48 8.04
C TRP A 139 17.67 39.74 7.43
N SER A 140 18.89 39.66 6.90
CA SER A 140 19.59 40.73 6.18
C SER A 140 18.99 41.03 4.80
N GLN A 141 18.00 40.25 4.33
CA GLN A 141 17.20 40.59 3.14
C GLN A 141 16.09 41.61 3.45
N PHE A 142 15.65 41.69 4.71
CA PHE A 142 14.54 42.53 5.15
C PHE A 142 15.00 43.82 5.86
N TYR A 143 16.16 43.78 6.53
CA TYR A 143 16.75 44.86 7.33
C TYR A 143 18.26 44.91 7.11
N ASP A 144 18.90 46.05 7.39
CA ASP A 144 20.37 46.18 7.24
C ASP A 144 21.14 45.16 8.10
N SER A 145 22.20 44.57 7.55
CA SER A 145 22.91 43.46 8.17
C SER A 145 23.66 43.86 9.46
N LEU A 146 24.03 45.13 9.61
CA LEU A 146 24.55 45.68 10.86
C LEU A 146 23.44 45.72 11.92
N TYR A 147 22.30 46.32 11.59
CA TYR A 147 21.13 46.41 12.46
C TYR A 147 20.64 45.02 12.92
N VAL A 148 20.51 44.07 11.99
CA VAL A 148 20.14 42.66 12.24
C VAL A 148 21.13 42.01 13.21
N LYS A 149 22.43 42.23 13.02
CA LYS A 149 23.46 41.64 13.86
C LYS A 149 23.38 42.19 15.28
N GLU A 150 23.44 43.51 15.43
CA GLU A 150 23.60 44.19 16.72
C GLU A 150 22.33 44.12 17.58
N ASN A 151 21.14 44.20 16.97
CA ASN A 151 19.88 44.27 17.71
C ASN A 151 19.21 42.90 17.92
N TRP A 152 19.49 41.90 17.07
CA TRP A 152 18.81 40.59 17.16
C TRP A 152 19.78 39.43 17.36
N ILE A 153 20.80 39.27 16.51
CA ILE A 153 21.70 38.10 16.58
C ILE A 153 22.60 38.15 17.83
N ASP A 154 23.27 39.26 18.09
CA ASP A 154 24.18 39.39 19.24
C ASP A 154 23.44 39.24 20.59
N PRO A 155 22.22 39.81 20.79
CA PRO A 155 21.40 39.51 21.97
C PRO A 155 20.97 38.04 22.07
N LEU A 156 20.56 37.39 20.98
CA LEU A 156 20.21 35.95 20.99
C LEU A 156 21.41 35.07 21.39
N LEU A 157 22.61 35.41 20.91
CA LEU A 157 23.87 34.74 21.31
C LEU A 157 24.21 35.01 22.79
N ARG A 158 24.01 36.25 23.27
CA ARG A 158 24.19 36.63 24.69
C ARG A 158 23.22 35.89 25.63
N TRP A 159 22.02 35.56 25.18
CA TRP A 159 21.08 34.72 25.93
C TRP A 159 21.28 33.21 25.74
N GLN A 160 21.96 32.77 24.68
CA GLN A 160 22.18 31.36 24.32
C GLN A 160 22.60 30.45 25.50
N PRO A 161 23.67 30.73 26.29
CA PRO A 161 24.08 29.82 27.36
C PRO A 161 23.03 29.68 28.48
N LYS A 162 22.25 30.74 28.73
CA LYS A 162 21.16 30.73 29.71
C LYS A 162 19.93 29.96 29.21
N VAL A 163 19.72 29.94 27.88
CA VAL A 163 18.66 29.12 27.26
C VAL A 163 19.11 27.66 27.10
N GLN A 164 20.40 27.38 26.91
CA GLN A 164 20.97 26.02 26.97
C GLN A 164 20.71 25.35 28.32
N GLN A 165 21.00 26.03 29.44
CA GLN A 165 20.62 25.56 30.78
C GLN A 165 19.12 25.28 30.95
N LEU A 166 18.26 26.00 30.21
CA LEU A 166 16.82 25.73 30.20
C LEU A 166 16.46 24.54 29.31
N ILE A 167 17.13 24.34 28.18
CA ILE A 167 16.99 23.15 27.32
C ILE A 167 17.41 21.89 28.09
N GLU A 168 18.51 21.95 28.86
CA GLU A 168 18.98 20.90 29.76
C GLU A 168 17.93 20.55 30.83
N GLN A 169 17.38 21.56 31.52
CA GLN A 169 16.26 21.38 32.46
C GLN A 169 14.98 20.81 31.82
N LEU A 170 14.84 20.87 30.49
CA LEU A 170 13.73 20.23 29.76
C LEU A 170 14.09 18.81 29.29
N THR A 171 15.34 18.53 28.90
CA THR A 171 15.80 17.15 28.62
C THR A 171 15.79 16.31 29.88
N ASP A 172 16.20 16.85 31.02
CA ASP A 172 16.20 16.14 32.30
C ASP A 172 14.78 15.82 32.77
N LYS A 173 13.81 16.70 32.50
CA LYS A 173 12.39 16.42 32.76
C LYS A 173 11.82 15.37 31.81
N LEU A 174 12.40 15.21 30.63
CA LEU A 174 11.97 14.21 29.65
C LEU A 174 12.60 12.83 29.95
N SER A 175 13.88 12.77 30.31
CA SER A 175 14.57 11.53 30.70
C SER A 175 14.08 10.99 32.05
N ASN A 176 13.85 11.86 33.05
CA ASN A 176 13.28 11.43 34.33
C ASN A 176 11.82 10.96 34.21
N ARG A 177 11.13 11.29 33.11
CA ARG A 177 9.79 10.76 32.80
C ARG A 177 9.83 9.34 32.22
N THR A 178 10.96 8.89 31.68
CA THR A 178 11.18 7.49 31.29
C THR A 178 11.72 6.63 32.42
N THR A 179 12.49 7.18 33.37
CA THR A 179 13.02 6.42 34.52
C THR A 179 12.03 6.28 35.69
N THR A 180 10.95 7.06 35.73
CA THR A 180 9.91 6.98 36.78
C THR A 180 8.89 5.83 36.59
N VAL A 181 9.25 4.78 35.85
CA VAL A 181 8.69 3.44 36.12
C VAL A 181 9.17 3.04 37.52
N LYS A 182 8.25 2.96 38.48
CA LYS A 182 8.56 2.42 39.82
C LYS A 182 9.07 0.99 39.66
N THR A 183 10.37 0.78 39.82
CA THR A 183 10.97 -0.55 39.89
C THR A 183 10.50 -1.24 41.17
N SER A 184 9.42 -2.01 41.05
CA SER A 184 9.04 -2.97 42.08
C SER A 184 10.24 -3.87 42.39
N THR A 185 10.54 -4.06 43.67
CA THR A 185 11.67 -4.84 44.16
C THR A 185 11.80 -6.18 43.44
N VAL A 186 13.00 -6.48 42.93
CA VAL A 186 13.30 -7.73 42.23
C VAL A 186 12.92 -8.90 43.12
N THR A 187 11.94 -9.69 42.68
CA THR A 187 11.35 -10.76 43.47
C THR A 187 12.17 -12.03 43.29
N GLN A 188 12.81 -12.51 44.36
CA GLN A 188 13.44 -13.82 44.36
C GLN A 188 12.35 -14.92 44.37
N PRO A 189 12.50 -16.01 43.61
CA PRO A 189 11.56 -17.13 43.67
C PRO A 189 11.57 -17.77 45.05
N LYS A 190 10.38 -17.90 45.66
CA LYS A 190 10.17 -18.73 46.85
C LYS A 190 9.17 -19.82 46.50
N GLU A 191 9.50 -21.05 46.83
CA GLU A 191 8.69 -22.23 46.51
C GLU A 191 7.31 -22.15 47.19
N PHE A 192 6.30 -22.68 46.52
CA PHE A 192 4.90 -22.44 46.86
C PHE A 192 4.33 -23.54 47.77
N ASN A 193 3.70 -23.14 48.87
CA ASN A 193 2.90 -24.05 49.69
C ASN A 193 1.53 -24.28 49.02
N LEU A 194 1.23 -25.53 48.67
CA LEU A 194 -0.06 -25.93 48.10
C LEU A 194 -1.19 -25.77 49.13
N THR A 195 -1.86 -24.61 49.10
CA THR A 195 -3.11 -24.35 49.84
C THR A 195 -4.12 -23.64 48.96
N VAL A 196 -5.39 -24.04 49.06
CA VAL A 196 -6.46 -23.60 48.16
C VAL A 196 -6.74 -22.10 48.34
N PRO A 197 -6.77 -21.28 47.27
CA PRO A 197 -7.03 -19.85 47.40
C PRO A 197 -8.47 -19.59 47.86
N LYS A 198 -8.63 -18.80 48.93
CA LYS A 198 -9.93 -18.20 49.26
C LYS A 198 -10.39 -17.31 48.09
N PRO A 199 -11.68 -17.34 47.70
CA PRO A 199 -12.18 -16.54 46.59
C PRO A 199 -11.95 -15.05 46.86
N ARG A 200 -11.47 -14.32 45.84
CA ARG A 200 -11.26 -12.87 45.93
C ARG A 200 -12.61 -12.17 46.07
N ALA A 201 -12.82 -11.50 47.21
CA ALA A 201 -13.90 -10.52 47.33
C ALA A 201 -13.65 -9.40 46.31
N ILE A 202 -14.57 -9.23 45.36
CA ILE A 202 -14.58 -8.08 44.45
C ILE A 202 -14.97 -6.86 45.30
N PRO A 203 -14.20 -5.75 45.30
CA PRO A 203 -14.59 -4.55 46.03
C PRO A 203 -15.92 -4.03 45.47
N MET A 204 -16.91 -3.80 46.34
CA MET A 204 -18.20 -3.24 45.90
C MET A 204 -17.97 -1.88 45.22
N PRO A 205 -18.53 -1.65 44.03
CA PRO A 205 -18.45 -0.35 43.38
C PRO A 205 -19.21 0.69 44.21
N LEU A 206 -18.67 1.91 44.28
CA LEU A 206 -19.36 3.04 44.89
C LEU A 206 -20.71 3.27 44.18
N PRO A 207 -21.80 3.51 44.93
CA PRO A 207 -23.13 3.65 44.35
C PRO A 207 -23.20 4.85 43.42
N ILE A 208 -23.56 4.60 42.16
CA ILE A 208 -23.74 5.63 41.14
C ILE A 208 -24.98 6.48 41.51
N PRO A 209 -24.90 7.82 41.52
CA PRO A 209 -26.07 8.68 41.75
C PRO A 209 -27.24 8.32 40.81
N VAL A 210 -28.43 8.13 41.38
CA VAL A 210 -29.59 7.61 40.64
C VAL A 210 -30.19 8.71 39.77
N LEU A 211 -29.66 8.86 38.56
CA LEU A 211 -30.25 9.68 37.51
C LEU A 211 -31.60 9.11 37.06
N GLU A 212 -32.58 9.98 36.84
CA GLU A 212 -33.90 9.59 36.37
C GLU A 212 -33.81 8.83 35.02
N LYS A 213 -34.35 7.61 34.98
CA LYS A 213 -34.22 6.79 33.76
C LYS A 213 -35.08 7.39 32.63
N ARG A 214 -34.40 7.70 31.53
CA ARG A 214 -34.94 8.29 30.27
C ARG A 214 -36.06 7.42 29.69
N PRO A 215 -36.98 7.98 28.87
CA PRO A 215 -37.96 7.16 28.14
C PRO A 215 -37.27 6.10 27.26
N PRO A 216 -37.90 4.93 27.03
CA PRO A 216 -37.32 3.89 26.19
C PRO A 216 -37.18 4.37 24.75
N VAL A 217 -36.04 4.04 24.12
CA VAL A 217 -35.79 4.33 22.70
C VAL A 217 -36.89 3.68 21.85
N PRO A 218 -37.53 4.39 20.90
CA PRO A 218 -38.64 3.84 20.13
C PRO A 218 -38.21 2.63 19.30
N PRO A 219 -39.09 1.63 19.11
CA PRO A 219 -38.76 0.38 18.40
C PRO A 219 -38.48 0.57 16.91
N THR A 220 -38.65 1.78 16.37
CA THR A 220 -38.22 2.18 15.02
C THR A 220 -36.71 2.23 14.89
N THR A 221 -35.96 2.64 15.93
CA THR A 221 -34.49 2.77 15.88
C THR A 221 -33.77 1.43 15.69
N TYR A 222 -34.40 0.32 16.09
CA TYR A 222 -33.86 -1.04 15.93
C TYR A 222 -34.29 -1.72 14.61
N LYS A 223 -35.20 -1.11 13.83
CA LYS A 223 -35.55 -1.61 12.50
C LYS A 223 -34.47 -1.14 11.51
N PRO A 224 -33.79 -2.04 10.77
CA PRO A 224 -32.77 -1.62 9.81
C PRO A 224 -33.41 -0.75 8.71
N PRO A 225 -32.70 0.30 8.23
CA PRO A 225 -33.20 1.16 7.16
C PRO A 225 -33.59 0.38 5.90
N LYS A 226 -34.55 0.90 5.12
CA LYS A 226 -35.09 0.24 3.91
C LYS A 226 -33.97 -0.07 2.90
N GLU A 227 -32.99 0.82 2.85
CA GLU A 227 -31.77 0.79 2.06
C GLU A 227 -30.92 -0.46 2.38
N LYS A 228 -30.87 -0.91 3.65
CA LYS A 228 -30.14 -2.14 4.01
C LYS A 228 -30.82 -3.37 3.44
N LYS A 229 -32.16 -3.46 3.50
CA LYS A 229 -32.93 -4.55 2.89
C LYS A 229 -32.77 -4.57 1.36
N GLN A 230 -32.81 -3.40 0.73
CA GLN A 230 -32.54 -3.25 -0.70
C GLN A 230 -31.11 -3.70 -1.08
N LEU A 231 -30.11 -3.40 -0.25
CA LEU A 231 -28.73 -3.89 -0.45
C LEU A 231 -28.60 -5.41 -0.27
N GLU A 232 -29.35 -6.03 0.64
CA GLU A 232 -29.42 -7.49 0.81
C GLU A 232 -30.12 -8.16 -0.39
N GLU A 233 -31.22 -7.57 -0.88
CA GLU A 233 -31.84 -7.97 -2.14
C GLU A 233 -30.88 -7.83 -3.34
N MET A 234 -30.13 -6.73 -3.45
CA MET A 234 -29.15 -6.57 -4.53
C MET A 234 -28.00 -7.57 -4.40
N LYS A 235 -27.52 -7.87 -3.19
CA LYS A 235 -26.51 -8.92 -2.96
C LYS A 235 -27.02 -10.29 -3.40
N THR A 236 -28.25 -10.68 -3.03
CA THR A 236 -28.82 -11.98 -3.42
C THR A 236 -29.11 -12.05 -4.93
N LYS A 237 -29.64 -10.98 -5.53
CA LYS A 237 -29.83 -10.88 -7.00
C LYS A 237 -28.49 -10.94 -7.75
N ASN A 238 -27.43 -10.30 -7.25
CA ASN A 238 -26.10 -10.35 -7.87
C ASN A 238 -25.41 -11.71 -7.67
N ARG A 239 -25.60 -12.37 -6.52
CA ARG A 239 -25.12 -13.73 -6.27
C ARG A 239 -25.72 -14.71 -7.28
N ARG A 240 -27.05 -14.71 -7.45
CA ARG A 240 -27.73 -15.54 -8.46
C ARG A 240 -27.21 -15.29 -9.87
N LYS A 241 -27.03 -14.02 -10.27
CA LYS A 241 -26.43 -13.67 -11.57
C LYS A 241 -25.00 -14.19 -11.74
N ALA A 242 -24.19 -14.21 -10.68
CA ALA A 242 -22.84 -14.77 -10.72
C ALA A 242 -22.87 -16.30 -10.84
N GLU A 243 -23.78 -16.97 -10.11
CA GLU A 243 -24.04 -18.41 -10.22
C GLU A 243 -24.53 -18.78 -11.64
N ASP A 244 -25.46 -18.02 -12.23
CA ASP A 244 -25.92 -18.16 -13.63
C ASP A 244 -24.78 -17.98 -14.65
N LEU A 245 -23.91 -16.99 -14.43
CA LEU A 245 -22.78 -16.71 -15.32
C LEU A 245 -21.70 -17.80 -15.23
N LEU A 246 -21.44 -18.34 -14.04
CA LEU A 246 -20.55 -19.47 -13.84
C LEU A 246 -21.12 -20.74 -14.49
N LEU A 247 -22.43 -20.99 -14.36
CA LEU A 247 -23.09 -22.10 -15.04
C LEU A 247 -22.94 -21.98 -16.58
N LYS A 248 -23.17 -20.78 -17.12
CA LYS A 248 -22.98 -20.48 -18.55
C LYS A 248 -21.52 -20.58 -18.98
N ALA A 249 -20.57 -20.20 -18.13
CA ALA A 249 -19.14 -20.37 -18.42
C ALA A 249 -18.76 -21.85 -18.52
N ASN A 250 -19.18 -22.68 -17.56
CA ASN A 250 -18.94 -24.12 -17.55
C ASN A 250 -19.57 -24.82 -18.77
N VAL A 251 -20.81 -24.48 -19.13
CA VAL A 251 -21.47 -25.00 -20.36
C VAL A 251 -20.72 -24.61 -21.63
N ASN A 252 -20.06 -23.45 -21.66
CA ASN A 252 -19.26 -23.00 -22.80
C ASN A 252 -17.76 -23.38 -22.70
N GLN A 253 -17.32 -24.07 -21.64
CA GLN A 253 -15.90 -24.36 -21.37
C GLN A 253 -15.23 -25.17 -22.50
N PHE A 254 -15.99 -26.06 -23.14
CA PHE A 254 -15.52 -26.90 -24.25
C PHE A 254 -15.87 -26.34 -25.64
N ARG A 255 -16.49 -25.16 -25.73
CA ARG A 255 -16.96 -24.58 -27.01
C ARG A 255 -15.82 -24.22 -27.98
N CYS A 256 -14.60 -24.08 -27.46
CA CYS A 256 -13.39 -23.88 -28.25
C CYS A 256 -12.71 -25.19 -28.68
N ALA A 257 -13.13 -26.34 -28.14
CA ALA A 257 -12.64 -27.68 -28.51
C ALA A 257 -13.61 -28.38 -29.49
N THR A 258 -14.91 -28.13 -29.37
CA THR A 258 -15.91 -28.61 -30.34
C THR A 258 -15.84 -27.81 -31.64
N MET A 259 -15.15 -28.33 -32.65
CA MET A 259 -15.31 -27.84 -34.03
C MET A 259 -16.77 -28.06 -34.45
N LYS A 260 -17.46 -26.99 -34.88
CA LYS A 260 -18.79 -27.15 -35.50
C LYS A 260 -18.62 -27.79 -36.89
N PRO A 261 -19.48 -28.74 -37.28
CA PRO A 261 -19.57 -29.14 -38.68
C PRO A 261 -20.09 -27.98 -39.53
N GLU A 262 -19.52 -27.79 -40.71
CA GLU A 262 -19.98 -26.80 -41.68
C GLU A 262 -21.28 -27.27 -42.34
N LYS A 263 -22.37 -26.54 -42.09
CA LYS A 263 -23.45 -26.34 -43.06
C LYS A 263 -23.73 -24.86 -43.09
N GLY A 264 -23.47 -24.24 -44.24
CA GLY A 264 -23.57 -22.80 -44.41
C GLY A 264 -24.96 -22.36 -44.86
N GLU A 265 -25.24 -21.08 -44.64
CA GLU A 265 -26.16 -20.30 -45.48
C GLU A 265 -25.68 -18.84 -45.47
N ASN A 266 -25.98 -18.11 -46.54
CA ASN A 266 -25.22 -16.90 -46.88
C ASN A 266 -25.68 -15.66 -46.11
N ALA A 267 -24.75 -15.02 -45.41
CA ALA A 267 -24.89 -13.64 -44.95
C ALA A 267 -23.55 -12.91 -45.08
N HIS A 268 -23.41 -12.10 -46.14
CA HIS A 268 -22.36 -11.09 -46.18
C HIS A 268 -22.69 -10.02 -45.13
N ASP A 269 -21.83 -9.86 -44.11
CA ASP A 269 -21.48 -8.50 -43.69
C ASP A 269 -20.12 -8.43 -42.97
N SER A 270 -19.53 -7.24 -43.05
CA SER A 270 -18.30 -6.75 -42.45
C SER A 270 -17.87 -7.43 -41.13
N VAL A 271 -16.61 -7.92 -41.11
CA VAL A 271 -15.89 -8.28 -39.88
C VAL A 271 -15.70 -7.01 -39.04
N LYS A 272 -16.65 -6.75 -38.14
CA LYS A 272 -16.58 -5.63 -37.21
C LYS A 272 -15.36 -5.81 -36.33
N SER A 273 -14.51 -4.80 -36.33
CA SER A 273 -13.32 -4.72 -35.50
C SER A 273 -13.67 -4.87 -34.02
N LYS A 274 -12.68 -5.28 -33.22
CA LYS A 274 -12.77 -5.39 -31.75
C LYS A 274 -13.60 -4.23 -31.19
N PRO A 275 -14.58 -4.46 -30.29
CA PRO A 275 -15.36 -3.39 -29.69
C PRO A 275 -14.45 -2.50 -28.84
N THR A 276 -13.88 -1.48 -29.46
CA THR A 276 -13.30 -0.32 -28.79
C THR A 276 -14.33 0.17 -27.78
N PHE A 277 -13.92 0.41 -26.53
CA PHE A 277 -14.81 0.93 -25.50
C PHE A 277 -15.30 2.33 -25.89
N GLN A 278 -16.41 2.37 -26.62
CA GLN A 278 -17.17 3.59 -26.82
C GLN A 278 -17.91 3.85 -25.51
N ALA A 279 -17.33 4.71 -24.68
CA ALA A 279 -18.06 5.33 -23.59
C ALA A 279 -19.38 5.87 -24.17
N GLN A 280 -20.51 5.46 -23.59
CA GLN A 280 -21.81 5.93 -24.05
C GLN A 280 -21.80 7.45 -24.01
N LYS A 281 -21.97 8.09 -25.18
CA LYS A 281 -22.15 9.54 -25.23
C LYS A 281 -23.41 9.85 -24.44
N ILE A 282 -23.24 10.47 -23.27
CA ILE A 282 -24.34 11.01 -22.48
C ILE A 282 -25.23 11.81 -23.45
N PRO A 283 -26.55 11.55 -23.53
CA PRO A 283 -27.40 12.24 -24.48
C PRO A 283 -27.30 13.75 -24.22
N SER A 284 -26.67 14.48 -25.15
CA SER A 284 -26.30 15.89 -24.98
C SER A 284 -27.48 16.86 -25.11
N LYS A 285 -28.69 16.32 -24.95
CA LYS A 285 -29.96 17.04 -24.80
C LYS A 285 -30.45 16.73 -23.39
N ILE A 286 -29.90 17.47 -22.42
CA ILE A 286 -30.67 17.79 -21.23
C ILE A 286 -31.66 18.83 -21.74
N ASP A 287 -32.94 18.46 -21.86
CA ASP A 287 -33.97 19.42 -22.22
C ASP A 287 -33.98 20.55 -21.18
N ASN A 288 -34.27 21.78 -21.60
CA ASN A 288 -34.18 22.98 -20.77
C ASN A 288 -35.32 23.06 -19.75
N ILE A 289 -35.38 22.09 -18.83
CA ILE A 289 -36.15 22.17 -17.59
C ILE A 289 -35.69 23.45 -16.88
N PRO A 290 -36.60 24.38 -16.55
CA PRO A 290 -36.23 25.62 -15.86
C PRO A 290 -35.84 25.32 -14.41
N ILE A 291 -34.57 24.97 -14.19
CA ILE A 291 -33.99 24.77 -12.87
C ILE A 291 -34.04 26.12 -12.15
N LYS A 292 -35.03 26.29 -11.26
CA LYS A 292 -35.17 27.49 -10.43
C LYS A 292 -33.91 27.68 -9.60
N LEU A 293 -33.07 28.63 -10.00
CA LEU A 293 -31.80 28.90 -9.34
C LEU A 293 -32.07 29.44 -7.93
N ASN A 294 -31.40 28.86 -6.93
CA ASN A 294 -31.44 29.39 -5.57
C ASN A 294 -30.89 30.81 -5.54
N ALA A 295 -31.46 31.70 -4.72
CA ALA A 295 -31.01 33.09 -4.59
C ALA A 295 -29.49 33.19 -4.34
N ALA A 296 -28.95 32.35 -3.44
CA ALA A 296 -27.51 32.29 -3.17
C ALA A 296 -26.65 31.72 -4.31
N ALA A 297 -27.23 31.07 -5.33
CA ALA A 297 -26.52 30.72 -6.56
C ALA A 297 -26.45 31.94 -7.50
N ILE A 298 -27.59 32.61 -7.74
CA ILE A 298 -27.72 33.84 -8.54
C ILE A 298 -26.73 34.90 -8.04
N LEU A 299 -26.73 35.20 -6.74
CA LEU A 299 -25.86 36.24 -6.17
C LEU A 299 -24.37 35.90 -6.27
N ARG A 300 -23.98 34.62 -6.10
CA ARG A 300 -22.57 34.20 -6.22
C ARG A 300 -22.08 34.22 -7.67
N GLU A 301 -22.92 33.83 -8.61
CA GLU A 301 -22.58 33.85 -10.04
C GLU A 301 -22.57 35.30 -10.59
N GLY A 302 -23.52 36.14 -10.18
CA GLY A 302 -23.52 37.57 -10.48
C GLY A 302 -22.27 38.28 -9.94
N ALA A 303 -21.91 38.05 -8.68
CA ALA A 303 -20.68 38.61 -8.09
C ALA A 303 -19.40 38.11 -8.79
N LEU A 304 -19.39 36.87 -9.30
CA LEU A 304 -18.28 36.33 -10.08
C LEU A 304 -18.15 37.05 -11.43
N TYR A 305 -19.26 37.32 -12.12
CA TYR A 305 -19.22 38.07 -13.37
C TYR A 305 -18.92 39.56 -13.17
N GLN A 306 -19.41 40.19 -12.10
CA GLN A 306 -19.03 41.57 -11.75
C GLN A 306 -17.52 41.70 -11.54
N ARG A 307 -16.89 40.80 -10.77
CA ARG A 307 -15.42 40.77 -10.60
C ARG A 307 -14.66 40.61 -11.92
N LYS A 308 -15.19 39.85 -12.88
CA LYS A 308 -14.59 39.73 -14.22
C LYS A 308 -14.74 41.01 -15.05
N MET A 309 -15.92 41.63 -15.00
CA MET A 309 -16.19 42.90 -15.66
C MET A 309 -15.28 44.01 -15.10
N GLU A 310 -15.11 44.08 -13.78
CA GLU A 310 -14.15 44.96 -13.11
C GLU A 310 -12.70 44.70 -13.54
N GLN A 311 -12.32 43.44 -13.78
CA GLN A 311 -10.98 43.06 -14.25
C GLN A 311 -10.74 43.50 -15.71
N GLU A 312 -11.69 43.29 -16.61
CA GLU A 312 -11.56 43.76 -18.01
C GLU A 312 -11.68 45.30 -18.10
N LEU A 313 -12.49 45.95 -17.25
CA LEU A 313 -12.51 47.42 -17.13
C LEU A 313 -11.14 47.96 -16.67
N LYS A 314 -10.56 47.40 -15.61
CA LYS A 314 -9.20 47.76 -15.14
C LYS A 314 -8.13 47.46 -16.20
N ARG A 315 -8.30 46.42 -17.01
CA ARG A 315 -7.44 46.17 -18.18
C ARG A 315 -7.56 47.29 -19.22
N ILE A 316 -8.78 47.65 -19.60
CA ILE A 316 -9.04 48.74 -20.56
C ILE A 316 -8.48 50.08 -20.03
N GLU A 317 -8.69 50.40 -18.75
CA GLU A 317 -8.08 51.57 -18.11
C GLU A 317 -6.55 51.56 -18.18
N ASN A 318 -5.91 50.41 -17.96
CA ASN A 318 -4.45 50.30 -18.06
C ASN A 318 -3.96 50.46 -19.51
N LEU A 319 -4.67 49.91 -20.50
CA LEU A 319 -4.37 50.13 -21.92
C LEU A 319 -4.53 51.62 -22.31
N LEU A 320 -5.58 52.30 -21.80
CA LEU A 320 -5.77 53.75 -21.98
C LEU A 320 -4.67 54.59 -21.31
N ARG A 321 -4.04 54.08 -20.24
CA ARG A 321 -2.85 54.67 -19.60
C ARG A 321 -1.53 54.34 -20.33
N GLY A 322 -1.59 53.66 -21.48
CA GLY A 322 -0.42 53.31 -22.29
C GLY A 322 0.30 52.03 -21.88
N ALA A 323 -0.30 51.16 -21.06
CA ALA A 323 0.25 49.83 -20.82
C ALA A 323 0.19 48.97 -22.09
N GLY A 324 1.25 48.21 -22.38
CA GLY A 324 1.28 47.25 -23.49
C GLY A 324 0.43 46.01 -23.22
N ASP A 325 -0.17 45.45 -24.27
CA ASP A 325 -1.04 44.27 -24.16
C ASP A 325 -0.20 42.97 -24.06
N PRO A 326 -0.22 42.23 -22.92
CA PRO A 326 0.62 41.03 -22.73
C PRO A 326 0.16 39.82 -23.57
N SER A 327 -0.89 39.99 -24.37
CA SER A 327 -1.53 38.93 -25.15
C SER A 327 -0.55 38.20 -26.07
N GLU A 328 0.28 38.94 -26.82
CA GLU A 328 1.27 38.37 -27.75
C GLU A 328 2.33 37.53 -27.02
N PHE A 329 2.90 38.06 -25.93
CA PHE A 329 3.87 37.33 -25.11
C PHE A 329 3.26 36.06 -24.50
N LEU A 330 2.01 36.12 -24.04
CA LEU A 330 1.28 34.97 -23.51
C LEU A 330 0.89 33.96 -24.59
N GLU A 331 0.80 34.34 -25.87
CA GLU A 331 0.62 33.41 -26.98
C GLU A 331 1.94 32.79 -27.43
N TRP A 332 3.00 33.59 -27.56
CA TRP A 332 4.36 33.09 -27.76
C TRP A 332 4.77 32.08 -26.68
N GLN A 333 4.53 32.38 -25.40
CA GLN A 333 4.84 31.46 -24.30
C GLN A 333 4.04 30.15 -24.39
N LYS A 334 2.78 30.18 -24.87
CA LYS A 334 2.00 28.95 -25.11
C LYS A 334 2.54 28.16 -26.30
N GLN A 335 2.99 28.84 -27.37
CA GLN A 335 3.59 28.20 -28.54
C GLN A 335 4.93 27.53 -28.17
N MET A 336 5.80 28.21 -27.43
CA MET A 336 7.07 27.64 -26.96
C MET A 336 6.83 26.42 -26.07
N ARG A 337 5.95 26.53 -25.05
CA ARG A 337 5.56 25.36 -24.22
C ARG A 337 4.93 24.22 -25.04
N GLY A 338 4.29 24.54 -26.17
CA GLY A 338 3.80 23.54 -27.13
C GLY A 338 4.95 22.78 -27.78
N LYS A 339 5.93 23.50 -28.33
CA LYS A 339 7.15 22.93 -28.93
C LYS A 339 7.95 22.11 -27.91
N ASP A 340 8.17 22.64 -26.70
CA ASP A 340 8.88 21.94 -25.62
C ASP A 340 8.24 20.57 -25.31
N LEU A 341 6.90 20.48 -25.35
CA LEU A 341 6.15 19.23 -25.14
C LEU A 341 6.20 18.31 -26.37
N GLU A 342 6.15 18.86 -27.58
CA GLU A 342 6.27 18.09 -28.83
C GLU A 342 7.66 17.45 -28.97
N GLU A 343 8.73 18.20 -28.67
CA GLU A 343 10.11 17.70 -28.63
C GLU A 343 10.28 16.60 -27.56
N GLN A 344 9.74 16.79 -26.35
CA GLN A 344 9.75 15.75 -25.31
C GLN A 344 9.03 14.46 -25.75
N LEU A 345 7.89 14.57 -26.43
CA LEU A 345 7.17 13.42 -26.97
C LEU A 345 7.97 12.73 -28.10
N ALA A 346 8.62 13.50 -28.97
CA ALA A 346 9.47 12.99 -30.03
C ALA A 346 10.72 12.28 -29.48
N GLU A 347 11.35 12.81 -28.43
CA GLU A 347 12.44 12.13 -27.72
C GLU A 347 11.98 10.81 -27.09
N ILE A 348 10.81 10.79 -26.44
CA ILE A 348 10.25 9.57 -25.83
C ILE A 348 10.00 8.49 -26.91
N GLU A 349 9.49 8.85 -28.09
CA GLU A 349 9.40 7.90 -29.21
C GLU A 349 10.78 7.50 -29.74
N CYS A 350 11.75 8.42 -29.89
CA CYS A 350 13.11 8.09 -30.30
C CYS A 350 13.77 7.07 -29.36
N ARG A 351 13.74 7.30 -28.04
CA ARG A 351 14.26 6.36 -27.02
C ARG A 351 13.55 5.01 -27.09
N ARG A 352 12.22 5.00 -27.24
CA ARG A 352 11.39 3.79 -27.42
C ARG A 352 11.72 3.02 -28.70
N LEU A 353 12.14 3.70 -29.77
CA LEU A 353 12.56 3.06 -31.02
C LEU A 353 14.01 2.56 -30.95
N GLN A 354 14.93 3.33 -30.36
CA GLN A 354 16.30 2.89 -30.07
C GLN A 354 16.33 1.58 -29.26
N GLY A 355 15.50 1.47 -28.21
CA GLY A 355 15.38 0.23 -27.43
C GLY A 355 14.87 -0.98 -28.25
N LYS A 356 14.00 -0.75 -29.24
CA LYS A 356 13.56 -1.81 -30.18
C LYS A 356 14.66 -2.19 -31.18
N LEU A 357 15.45 -1.22 -31.63
CA LEU A 357 16.56 -1.45 -32.55
C LEU A 357 17.66 -2.28 -31.86
N SER A 358 18.08 -1.85 -30.68
CA SER A 358 19.06 -2.56 -29.84
C SER A 358 18.62 -4.00 -29.53
N HIS A 359 17.33 -4.25 -29.28
CA HIS A 359 16.81 -5.62 -29.10
C HIS A 359 16.94 -6.48 -30.38
N GLU A 360 16.61 -5.95 -31.56
CA GLU A 360 16.76 -6.68 -32.83
C GLU A 360 18.25 -6.94 -33.14
N GLU A 361 19.13 -5.99 -32.86
CA GLU A 361 20.59 -6.11 -33.03
C GLU A 361 21.20 -7.14 -32.06
N ALA A 362 20.77 -7.16 -30.79
CA ALA A 362 21.20 -8.16 -29.81
C ALA A 362 20.76 -9.59 -30.21
N VAL A 363 19.56 -9.75 -30.78
CA VAL A 363 19.08 -11.05 -31.29
C VAL A 363 19.86 -11.51 -32.52
N LEU A 364 20.29 -10.59 -33.39
CA LEU A 364 21.19 -10.89 -34.52
C LEU A 364 22.59 -11.28 -34.04
N ALA A 365 23.18 -10.52 -33.10
CA ALA A 365 24.48 -10.85 -32.51
C ALA A 365 24.48 -12.24 -31.85
N HIS A 366 23.42 -12.58 -31.12
CA HIS A 366 23.27 -13.91 -30.53
C HIS A 366 23.16 -15.03 -31.58
N GLN A 367 22.47 -14.79 -32.71
CA GLN A 367 22.43 -15.75 -33.82
C GLN A 367 23.80 -15.94 -34.49
N ASN A 368 24.59 -14.88 -34.64
CA ASN A 368 25.96 -14.98 -35.15
C ASN A 368 26.85 -15.84 -34.22
N VAL A 369 26.81 -15.58 -32.91
CA VAL A 369 27.56 -16.37 -31.91
C VAL A 369 27.15 -17.84 -31.91
N ILE A 370 25.85 -18.15 -32.07
CA ILE A 370 25.38 -19.53 -32.23
C ILE A 370 25.92 -20.18 -33.51
N GLN A 371 26.02 -19.45 -34.62
CA GLN A 371 26.60 -19.97 -35.87
C GLN A 371 28.10 -20.22 -35.77
N GLU A 372 28.86 -19.31 -35.13
CA GLU A 372 30.28 -19.53 -34.85
C GLU A 372 30.54 -20.71 -33.93
N ASN A 373 29.76 -20.83 -32.84
CA ASN A 373 29.91 -21.93 -31.89
C ASN A 373 29.55 -23.28 -32.52
N LYS A 374 28.61 -23.32 -33.49
CA LYS A 374 28.38 -24.51 -34.32
C LYS A 374 29.62 -24.86 -35.15
N LYS A 375 30.14 -23.93 -35.95
CA LYS A 375 31.36 -24.15 -36.77
C LYS A 375 32.53 -24.65 -35.91
N LYS A 376 32.77 -24.04 -34.75
CA LYS A 376 33.79 -24.49 -33.78
C LYS A 376 33.51 -25.91 -33.25
N ALA A 377 32.26 -26.23 -32.90
CA ALA A 377 31.87 -27.56 -32.43
C ALA A 377 31.79 -28.65 -33.53
N ASP A 378 31.79 -28.26 -34.80
CA ASP A 378 31.91 -29.14 -35.96
C ASP A 378 33.39 -29.42 -36.25
N LEU A 379 34.25 -28.39 -36.31
CA LEU A 379 35.72 -28.54 -36.40
C LEU A 379 36.30 -29.42 -35.27
N MET A 380 35.95 -29.15 -34.01
CA MET A 380 36.34 -29.96 -32.85
C MET A 380 35.83 -31.42 -32.91
N ARG A 381 34.86 -31.72 -33.79
CA ARG A 381 34.36 -33.09 -34.04
C ARG A 381 35.13 -33.79 -35.16
N GLU A 382 35.57 -33.03 -36.16
CA GLU A 382 36.45 -33.48 -37.24
C GLU A 382 37.84 -33.81 -36.66
N GLU A 383 38.47 -32.89 -35.92
CA GLU A 383 39.71 -33.10 -35.17
C GLU A 383 39.62 -34.34 -34.24
N LYS A 384 38.49 -34.49 -33.53
CA LYS A 384 38.26 -35.66 -32.66
C LYS A 384 38.10 -36.95 -33.47
N ALA A 385 37.48 -36.91 -34.65
CA ALA A 385 37.36 -38.09 -35.51
C ALA A 385 38.74 -38.54 -35.99
N GLU A 386 39.58 -37.61 -36.46
CA GLU A 386 40.97 -37.87 -36.86
C GLU A 386 41.80 -38.48 -35.71
N LEU A 387 41.72 -37.92 -34.50
CA LEU A 387 42.37 -38.49 -33.32
C LEU A 387 41.86 -39.90 -32.96
N MET A 388 40.56 -40.18 -33.15
CA MET A 388 40.01 -41.52 -32.95
C MET A 388 40.45 -42.51 -34.04
N HIS A 389 40.63 -42.07 -35.29
CA HIS A 389 41.20 -42.88 -36.36
C HIS A 389 42.66 -43.25 -36.05
N GLN A 390 43.50 -42.27 -35.71
CA GLN A 390 44.90 -42.50 -35.30
C GLN A 390 45.00 -43.44 -34.08
N TYR A 391 44.07 -43.34 -33.12
CA TYR A 391 44.01 -44.24 -31.98
C TYR A 391 43.61 -45.67 -32.36
N ALA A 392 42.66 -45.83 -33.28
CA ALA A 392 42.25 -47.14 -33.79
C ALA A 392 43.39 -47.84 -34.56
N GLU A 393 44.15 -47.08 -35.36
CA GLU A 393 45.35 -47.59 -36.06
C GLU A 393 46.43 -48.04 -35.09
N LYS A 394 46.74 -47.25 -34.06
CA LYS A 394 47.69 -47.64 -33.00
C LYS A 394 47.22 -48.87 -32.23
N ARG A 395 45.93 -48.95 -31.87
CA ARG A 395 45.37 -50.17 -31.25
C ARG A 395 45.42 -51.39 -32.16
N LEU A 396 45.38 -51.23 -33.49
CA LEU A 396 45.58 -52.32 -34.44
C LEU A 396 47.06 -52.76 -34.51
N GLN A 397 48.00 -51.83 -34.34
CA GLN A 397 49.45 -52.12 -34.26
C GLN A 397 49.78 -52.85 -32.96
N GLU A 398 49.40 -52.29 -31.81
CA GLU A 398 49.54 -52.93 -30.49
C GLU A 398 48.91 -54.33 -30.43
N GLN A 399 47.77 -54.55 -31.12
CA GLN A 399 47.14 -55.87 -31.20
C GLN A 399 47.90 -56.88 -32.06
N LYS A 400 48.78 -56.46 -32.97
CA LYS A 400 49.68 -57.36 -33.72
C LYS A 400 50.87 -57.73 -32.85
N GLU A 401 51.54 -56.73 -32.29
CA GLU A 401 52.65 -56.91 -31.33
C GLU A 401 52.25 -57.80 -30.15
N MET A 402 51.06 -57.59 -29.58
CA MET A 402 50.48 -58.45 -28.54
C MET A 402 50.22 -59.89 -29.03
N ARG A 403 49.80 -60.11 -30.27
CA ARG A 403 49.58 -61.48 -30.80
C ARG A 403 50.91 -62.20 -30.97
N GLU A 404 51.90 -61.54 -31.56
CA GLU A 404 53.26 -62.06 -31.74
C GLU A 404 53.90 -62.41 -30.38
N LEU A 405 53.74 -61.55 -29.37
CA LEU A 405 54.21 -61.81 -28.01
C LEU A 405 53.40 -62.93 -27.30
N VAL A 406 52.09 -63.01 -27.51
CA VAL A 406 51.24 -64.08 -26.98
C VAL A 406 51.57 -65.43 -27.63
N GLU A 407 51.92 -65.47 -28.91
CA GLU A 407 52.37 -66.70 -29.59
C GLU A 407 53.68 -67.21 -28.96
N GLN A 408 54.67 -66.34 -28.75
CA GLN A 408 55.91 -66.67 -28.02
C GLN A 408 55.64 -67.16 -26.57
N VAL A 409 54.71 -66.51 -25.86
CA VAL A 409 54.32 -66.91 -24.49
C VAL A 409 53.51 -68.21 -24.49
N VAL A 410 52.73 -68.50 -25.53
CA VAL A 410 52.01 -69.78 -25.71
C VAL A 410 52.99 -70.92 -25.99
N GLU A 411 54.07 -70.67 -26.73
CA GLU A 411 55.17 -71.62 -26.88
C GLU A 411 55.89 -71.89 -25.55
N GLY A 412 56.21 -70.83 -24.78
CA GLY A 412 56.70 -70.96 -23.40
C GLY A 412 55.74 -71.73 -22.49
N HIS A 413 54.42 -71.53 -22.64
CA HIS A 413 53.41 -72.22 -21.85
C HIS A 413 53.25 -73.70 -22.19
N LYS A 414 53.40 -74.11 -23.47
CA LYS A 414 53.46 -75.53 -23.85
C LYS A 414 54.58 -76.24 -23.08
N ASN A 415 55.77 -75.62 -23.02
CA ASN A 415 56.92 -76.13 -22.28
C ASN A 415 56.65 -76.15 -20.75
N ALA A 416 56.04 -75.10 -20.20
CA ALA A 416 55.70 -75.03 -18.77
C ALA A 416 54.57 -76.01 -18.35
N GLN A 417 53.63 -76.34 -19.23
CA GLN A 417 52.59 -77.35 -18.96
C GLN A 417 53.19 -78.76 -18.85
N GLN A 418 54.16 -79.10 -19.70
CA GLN A 418 54.93 -80.35 -19.59
C GLN A 418 55.68 -80.48 -18.25
N ALA A 419 56.02 -79.36 -17.59
CA ALA A 419 56.52 -79.34 -16.22
C ALA A 419 55.41 -79.45 -15.16
N LYS A 420 54.31 -78.68 -15.28
CA LYS A 420 53.19 -78.72 -14.30
C LYS A 420 52.51 -80.09 -14.18
N ILE A 421 52.38 -80.84 -15.27
CA ILE A 421 51.81 -82.20 -15.26
C ILE A 421 52.65 -83.17 -14.40
N LYS A 422 53.96 -82.92 -14.27
CA LYS A 422 54.85 -83.69 -13.37
C LYS A 422 54.61 -83.32 -11.90
N LEU A 423 54.22 -82.06 -11.61
CA LEU A 423 54.09 -81.53 -10.25
C LEU A 423 52.70 -81.73 -9.64
N GLN A 424 51.62 -81.70 -10.43
CA GLN A 424 50.26 -81.93 -9.92
C GLN A 424 50.08 -83.32 -9.28
N LYS A 425 50.81 -84.34 -9.77
CA LYS A 425 50.81 -85.71 -9.20
C LYS A 425 51.21 -85.76 -7.72
N TYR A 426 52.01 -84.81 -7.25
CA TYR A 426 52.42 -84.72 -5.83
C TYR A 426 51.43 -83.94 -4.96
N LYS A 427 50.72 -82.94 -5.50
CA LYS A 427 49.84 -82.07 -4.70
C LYS A 427 48.47 -82.66 -4.38
N GLN A 428 48.01 -83.65 -5.16
CA GLN A 428 46.74 -84.33 -4.89
C GLN A 428 46.75 -85.14 -3.58
N GLN A 429 47.93 -85.41 -3.01
CA GLN A 429 48.10 -86.18 -1.77
C GLN A 429 47.83 -85.39 -0.48
N ILE A 430 47.65 -84.06 -0.54
CA ILE A 430 47.64 -83.17 0.66
C ILE A 430 46.24 -82.59 0.95
N VAL A 431 45.39 -82.40 -0.06
CA VAL A 431 44.15 -81.60 0.09
C VAL A 431 43.02 -82.33 0.84
N GLN A 432 43.14 -83.65 1.05
CA GLN A 432 42.09 -84.44 1.71
C GLN A 432 42.02 -84.22 3.24
N GLU A 433 43.05 -83.62 3.85
CA GLU A 433 43.22 -83.56 5.32
C GLU A 433 42.54 -82.36 6.02
N VAL A 434 41.92 -81.42 5.28
CA VAL A 434 41.59 -80.07 5.82
C VAL A 434 40.08 -79.74 5.81
N CYS A 435 39.23 -80.57 5.22
CA CYS A 435 37.84 -80.17 4.89
C CYS A 435 36.79 -80.28 6.02
N GLU A 436 37.14 -80.79 7.20
CA GLU A 436 36.13 -81.32 8.15
C GLU A 436 35.67 -80.32 9.25
N GLU A 437 36.44 -79.27 9.56
CA GLU A 437 36.31 -78.52 10.83
C GLU A 437 35.23 -77.41 10.87
N ASN A 438 34.68 -76.96 9.74
CA ASN A 438 34.28 -75.54 9.60
C ASN A 438 32.75 -75.27 9.54
N ARG A 439 31.92 -75.89 10.41
CA ARG A 439 30.45 -75.97 10.18
C ARG A 439 29.45 -75.48 11.24
N GLU A 440 29.84 -75.09 12.45
CA GLU A 440 28.91 -75.13 13.60
C GLU A 440 28.31 -73.80 14.12
N LEU A 441 28.84 -72.62 13.75
CA LEU A 441 28.76 -71.40 14.58
C LEU A 441 27.52 -70.46 14.50
N LEU A 442 26.50 -70.70 13.67
CA LEU A 442 25.74 -69.59 13.04
C LEU A 442 24.21 -69.48 13.35
N ARG A 443 23.73 -69.67 14.59
CA ARG A 443 22.27 -69.90 14.87
C ARG A 443 21.48 -68.96 15.81
N GLN A 444 22.05 -67.95 16.49
CA GLN A 444 21.53 -67.52 17.81
C GLN A 444 20.82 -66.13 17.97
N ALA A 445 20.49 -65.34 16.93
CA ALA A 445 20.28 -63.88 17.11
C ALA A 445 19.02 -63.24 16.46
N LEU A 446 17.78 -63.39 16.99
CA LEU A 446 16.57 -62.91 16.29
C LEU A 446 15.30 -62.41 17.05
N GLU A 447 15.17 -62.38 18.39
CA GLU A 447 13.82 -62.41 19.05
C GLU A 447 13.25 -61.12 19.75
N GLU A 448 13.90 -59.95 19.79
CA GLU A 448 13.68 -58.96 20.89
C GLU A 448 12.68 -57.74 20.71
N GLU A 449 12.02 -57.47 19.58
CA GLU A 449 11.53 -56.09 19.30
C GLU A 449 10.06 -55.66 19.64
N GLU A 450 9.06 -56.54 19.77
CA GLU A 450 7.68 -56.18 19.35
C GLU A 450 6.77 -55.30 20.27
N GLU A 451 6.98 -55.15 21.58
CA GLU A 451 5.87 -54.85 22.52
C GLU A 451 5.26 -53.42 22.59
N LYS A 452 5.90 -52.38 22.04
CA LYS A 452 5.89 -51.02 22.66
C LYS A 452 4.65 -50.10 22.46
N LEU A 453 3.58 -50.48 21.74
CA LEU A 453 2.76 -49.47 21.00
C LEU A 453 1.41 -48.92 21.57
N ARG A 454 0.82 -49.43 22.67
CA ARG A 454 -0.67 -49.40 22.83
C ARG A 454 -1.41 -48.27 23.61
N LYS A 455 -0.78 -47.31 24.31
CA LYS A 455 -1.46 -46.55 25.41
C LYS A 455 -1.69 -45.02 25.22
N ARG A 456 -2.60 -44.51 24.36
CA ARG A 456 -2.63 -43.04 24.06
C ARG A 456 -3.91 -42.22 23.74
N TYR A 457 -5.17 -42.70 23.81
CA TYR A 457 -6.28 -42.05 23.03
C TYR A 457 -7.44 -41.27 23.70
N GLU A 458 -7.69 -41.29 25.01
CA GLU A 458 -9.08 -41.16 25.52
C GLU A 458 -9.56 -39.82 26.16
N LEU A 459 -8.73 -38.78 26.30
CA LEU A 459 -8.89 -37.83 27.43
C LEU A 459 -9.98 -36.71 27.35
N ILE A 460 -10.30 -36.09 26.20
CA ILE A 460 -10.96 -34.75 26.20
C ILE A 460 -12.23 -34.66 25.32
N GLN A 461 -13.41 -34.58 25.95
CA GLN A 461 -14.69 -34.27 25.29
C GLN A 461 -15.65 -33.30 26.04
N GLN A 462 -15.41 -32.93 27.30
CA GLN A 462 -16.45 -32.42 28.22
C GLN A 462 -16.38 -30.92 28.57
N ILE A 463 -16.44 -29.99 27.61
CA ILE A 463 -16.61 -28.54 27.90
C ILE A 463 -17.62 -27.88 26.93
N ARG A 464 -18.90 -28.28 27.01
CA ARG A 464 -20.02 -27.67 26.27
C ARG A 464 -21.35 -27.75 27.04
N ALA A 465 -21.63 -26.78 27.92
CA ALA A 465 -22.96 -26.59 28.54
C ALA A 465 -23.11 -25.18 29.16
N ILE A 466 -24.33 -24.59 29.06
CA ILE A 466 -24.92 -23.52 29.91
C ILE A 466 -24.26 -22.11 29.77
N GLU A 467 -24.86 -20.98 29.34
CA GLU A 467 -26.25 -20.40 29.26
C GLU A 467 -26.72 -19.59 30.53
N SER A 468 -27.71 -18.66 30.51
CA SER A 468 -27.69 -17.31 29.85
C SER A 468 -28.77 -16.27 30.36
N LEU A 469 -28.37 -15.02 30.67
CA LEU A 469 -29.07 -13.69 30.52
C LEU A 469 -30.34 -13.31 31.43
N PRO A 470 -31.20 -12.24 31.21
CA PRO A 470 -31.43 -11.11 32.19
C PRO A 470 -32.89 -10.48 32.31
N SER A 471 -33.15 -9.32 33.00
CA SER A 471 -34.15 -8.22 32.65
C SER A 471 -34.32 -7.02 33.68
N VAL A 472 -35.23 -6.02 33.46
CA VAL A 472 -35.29 -4.62 34.05
C VAL A 472 -36.69 -3.89 34.01
N ARG A 473 -37.07 -2.89 34.89
CA ARG A 473 -37.74 -1.52 34.59
C ARG A 473 -38.23 -0.55 35.75
N GLN A 474 -39.32 0.28 35.63
CA GLN A 474 -39.58 1.62 36.32
C GLN A 474 -40.95 2.35 35.94
N LYS A 475 -41.41 3.40 36.70
CA LYS A 475 -42.21 4.68 36.35
C LYS A 475 -43.67 4.86 36.90
N PHE A 476 -44.30 6.06 37.16
CA PHE A 476 -43.91 7.51 37.39
C PHE A 476 -45.01 8.33 38.20
N VAL A 477 -45.09 9.69 38.13
CA VAL A 477 -46.00 10.67 38.85
C VAL A 477 -46.55 11.79 37.91
N ASP A 478 -47.54 12.63 38.31
CA ASP A 478 -48.23 13.69 37.52
C ASP A 478 -48.48 15.04 38.29
N LEU A 479 -48.91 16.12 37.60
CA LEU A 479 -49.04 17.51 38.11
C LEU A 479 -50.27 18.27 37.53
N THR A 480 -51.38 18.35 38.28
CA THR A 480 -52.53 19.25 37.98
C THR A 480 -52.83 20.29 39.07
N GLU A 481 -52.05 20.29 40.15
CA GLU A 481 -52.16 21.23 41.26
C GLU A 481 -51.36 22.51 40.99
N THR A 482 -51.90 23.67 41.35
CA THR A 482 -51.08 24.85 41.66
C THR A 482 -50.28 24.53 42.91
N GLY A 483 -48.95 24.65 42.86
CA GLY A 483 -48.06 24.06 43.87
C GLY A 483 -48.18 24.58 45.32
N GLY A 484 -48.99 25.62 45.58
CA GLY A 484 -49.41 26.00 46.93
C GLY A 484 -48.28 26.57 47.79
N HIS A 485 -47.39 27.38 47.21
CA HIS A 485 -46.19 27.87 47.91
C HIS A 485 -46.42 29.20 48.66
N GLY A 486 -47.61 29.79 48.56
CA GLY A 486 -48.00 31.02 49.28
C GLY A 486 -47.36 32.30 48.76
N LEU A 487 -46.78 32.29 47.56
CA LEU A 487 -46.13 33.45 46.96
C LEU A 487 -47.16 34.41 46.35
N ILE A 488 -46.97 35.71 46.55
CA ILE A 488 -47.85 36.80 46.04
C ILE A 488 -47.96 36.80 44.49
N CYS A 489 -47.06 36.09 43.80
CA CYS A 489 -47.06 35.91 42.35
C CYS A 489 -47.75 34.63 41.84
N GLU A 490 -48.38 33.82 42.71
CA GLU A 490 -49.13 32.63 42.31
C GLU A 490 -50.47 32.99 41.66
N MET A 491 -50.45 33.25 40.36
CA MET A 491 -51.66 33.22 39.52
C MET A 491 -52.04 31.78 39.19
N SER A 492 -53.33 31.48 39.19
CA SER A 492 -53.83 30.21 38.65
C SER A 492 -53.56 30.08 37.15
N ILE A 493 -53.60 28.84 36.67
CA ILE A 493 -53.53 28.48 35.24
C ILE A 493 -54.67 29.12 34.41
N VAL A 494 -55.70 29.69 35.07
CA VAL A 494 -56.85 30.34 34.44
C VAL A 494 -56.65 31.85 34.35
N GLU A 495 -56.33 32.56 35.43
CA GLU A 495 -56.14 34.04 35.42
C GLU A 495 -54.99 34.46 34.47
N LEU A 496 -53.97 33.60 34.34
CA LEU A 496 -52.86 33.78 33.40
C LEU A 496 -53.35 33.89 31.94
N ARG A 497 -54.52 33.34 31.60
CA ARG A 497 -55.08 33.33 30.23
C ARG A 497 -55.64 34.69 29.81
N GLU A 498 -56.14 35.49 30.75
CA GLU A 498 -56.79 36.78 30.49
C GLU A 498 -55.76 37.90 30.31
N ARG A 499 -54.71 37.94 31.15
CA ARG A 499 -53.58 38.86 30.92
C ARG A 499 -52.86 38.56 29.60
N LEU A 500 -52.81 37.28 29.19
CA LEU A 500 -52.36 36.89 27.86
C LEU A 500 -53.31 37.29 26.73
N ALA A 501 -54.58 37.63 26.97
CA ALA A 501 -55.51 38.05 25.93
C ALA A 501 -55.16 39.45 25.41
N LEU A 502 -55.04 40.44 26.31
CA LEU A 502 -54.65 41.82 25.96
C LEU A 502 -53.25 41.88 25.34
N LEU A 503 -52.30 41.09 25.85
CA LEU A 503 -50.95 40.99 25.27
C LEU A 503 -50.95 40.44 23.84
N ARG A 504 -51.88 39.53 23.49
CA ARG A 504 -52.02 39.05 22.10
C ARG A 504 -52.49 40.14 21.13
N GLU A 505 -53.20 41.17 21.60
CA GLU A 505 -53.71 42.23 20.72
C GLU A 505 -52.61 43.23 20.37
N ALA A 506 -51.81 43.66 21.36
CA ALA A 506 -50.57 44.40 21.11
C ALA A 506 -49.58 43.61 20.23
N GLN A 507 -49.52 42.29 20.40
CA GLN A 507 -48.70 41.41 19.55
C GLN A 507 -49.20 41.37 18.10
N LYS A 508 -50.51 41.30 17.83
CA LYS A 508 -51.07 41.33 16.45
C LYS A 508 -50.66 42.60 15.68
N ALA A 509 -50.82 43.79 16.28
CA ALA A 509 -50.44 45.05 15.62
C ALA A 509 -48.94 45.08 15.30
N ALA A 510 -48.09 44.68 16.26
CA ALA A 510 -46.65 44.57 16.07
C ALA A 510 -46.21 43.36 15.20
N GLU A 511 -47.12 42.46 14.83
CA GLU A 511 -46.91 41.47 13.77
C GLU A 511 -47.27 42.05 12.40
N GLU A 512 -48.29 42.91 12.30
CA GLU A 512 -48.77 43.48 11.03
C GLU A 512 -47.76 44.46 10.43
N GLU A 513 -47.22 45.40 11.19
CA GLU A 513 -46.10 46.26 10.76
C GLU A 513 -44.90 45.44 10.25
N LYS A 514 -44.61 44.31 10.91
CA LYS A 514 -43.52 43.41 10.50
C LYS A 514 -43.87 42.60 9.25
N ARG A 515 -45.13 42.23 9.04
CA ARG A 515 -45.58 41.56 7.79
C ARG A 515 -45.37 42.50 6.60
N ASP A 516 -45.68 43.78 6.74
CA ASP A 516 -45.52 44.78 5.67
C ASP A 516 -44.04 45.08 5.37
N GLN A 517 -43.21 45.27 6.40
CA GLN A 517 -41.75 45.35 6.25
C GLN A 517 -41.19 44.12 5.51
N ILE A 518 -41.60 42.92 5.92
CA ILE A 518 -41.21 41.64 5.30
C ILE A 518 -41.73 41.54 3.84
N ILE A 519 -42.86 42.15 3.49
CA ILE A 519 -43.37 42.19 2.10
C ILE A 519 -42.48 43.09 1.23
N HIS A 520 -42.15 44.30 1.70
CA HIS A 520 -41.26 45.20 0.96
C HIS A 520 -39.83 44.65 0.82
N GLU A 521 -39.27 44.03 1.87
CA GLU A 521 -37.98 43.33 1.79
C GLU A 521 -37.99 42.18 0.78
N LYS A 522 -39.08 41.41 0.70
CA LYS A 522 -39.25 40.36 -0.32
C LYS A 522 -39.28 40.95 -1.73
N GLN A 523 -40.08 41.99 -1.96
CA GLN A 523 -40.20 42.65 -3.27
C GLN A 523 -38.84 43.19 -3.76
N ALA A 524 -38.13 43.95 -2.92
CA ALA A 524 -36.81 44.49 -3.25
C ALA A 524 -35.78 43.38 -3.52
N LYS A 525 -35.84 42.28 -2.76
CA LYS A 525 -34.98 41.11 -2.95
C LYS A 525 -35.31 40.32 -4.21
N GLU A 526 -36.57 40.25 -4.61
CA GLU A 526 -37.02 39.61 -5.85
C GLU A 526 -36.58 40.43 -7.07
N GLN A 527 -36.75 41.76 -7.05
CA GLN A 527 -36.23 42.67 -8.07
C GLN A 527 -34.70 42.52 -8.25
N LEU A 528 -33.93 42.61 -7.15
CA LEU A 528 -32.48 42.44 -7.19
C LEU A 528 -32.05 41.08 -7.75
N LEU A 529 -32.82 40.01 -7.52
CA LEU A 529 -32.54 38.69 -8.09
C LEU A 529 -32.87 38.61 -9.59
N LEU A 530 -33.86 39.35 -10.08
CA LEU A 530 -34.15 39.47 -11.52
C LEU A 530 -33.03 40.24 -12.23
N ASP A 531 -32.63 41.41 -11.73
CA ASP A 531 -31.52 42.20 -12.29
C ASP A 531 -30.23 41.37 -12.42
N LYS A 532 -29.96 40.52 -11.42
CA LYS A 532 -28.79 39.62 -11.42
C LYS A 532 -28.96 38.43 -12.37
N LEU A 533 -30.17 37.88 -12.52
CA LEU A 533 -30.44 36.86 -13.53
C LEU A 533 -30.25 37.39 -14.95
N ASP A 534 -30.69 38.62 -15.22
CA ASP A 534 -30.55 39.24 -16.55
C ASP A 534 -29.08 39.52 -16.87
N GLN A 535 -28.33 40.09 -15.92
CA GLN A 535 -26.86 40.24 -16.02
C GLN A 535 -26.17 38.89 -16.29
N ILE A 536 -26.53 37.84 -15.55
CA ILE A 536 -26.03 36.47 -15.76
C ILE A 536 -26.39 35.93 -17.16
N SER A 537 -27.58 36.23 -17.68
CA SER A 537 -28.03 35.74 -18.98
C SER A 537 -27.17 36.30 -20.13
N LEU A 538 -26.81 37.58 -20.06
CA LEU A 538 -25.95 38.27 -21.03
C LEU A 538 -24.54 37.68 -21.02
N PHE A 539 -23.90 37.56 -19.85
CA PHE A 539 -22.57 36.96 -19.73
C PHE A 539 -22.54 35.49 -20.18
N ARG A 540 -23.59 34.72 -19.92
CA ARG A 540 -23.72 33.33 -20.43
C ARG A 540 -23.85 33.30 -21.96
N ALA A 541 -24.61 34.21 -22.55
CA ALA A 541 -24.75 34.31 -24.01
C ALA A 541 -23.44 34.74 -24.70
N GLU A 542 -22.66 35.64 -24.09
CA GLU A 542 -21.34 36.04 -24.56
C GLU A 542 -20.32 34.91 -24.47
N LEU A 543 -20.22 34.25 -23.31
CA LEU A 543 -19.33 33.10 -23.13
C LEU A 543 -19.73 31.93 -24.04
N GLY A 544 -21.03 31.74 -24.31
CA GLY A 544 -21.53 30.78 -25.30
C GLY A 544 -21.06 31.12 -26.72
N ARG A 545 -21.22 32.38 -27.16
CA ARG A 545 -20.73 32.85 -28.47
C ARG A 545 -19.20 32.69 -28.60
N ALA A 546 -18.44 33.13 -27.61
CA ALA A 546 -16.98 33.00 -27.60
C ALA A 546 -16.50 31.53 -27.57
N ALA A 547 -17.22 30.65 -26.87
CA ALA A 547 -16.94 29.21 -26.88
C ALA A 547 -17.28 28.55 -28.23
N ALA A 548 -18.36 28.97 -28.90
CA ALA A 548 -18.71 28.51 -30.24
C ALA A 548 -17.63 28.89 -31.28
N LEU A 549 -17.19 30.15 -31.29
CA LEU A 549 -16.09 30.62 -32.15
C LEU A 549 -14.81 29.81 -31.91
N LYS A 550 -14.41 29.61 -30.65
CA LYS A 550 -13.23 28.78 -30.31
C LYS A 550 -13.39 27.30 -30.66
N GLN A 551 -14.61 26.78 -30.77
CA GLN A 551 -14.86 25.45 -31.33
C GLN A 551 -14.77 25.44 -32.86
N GLU A 552 -15.21 26.49 -33.56
CA GLU A 552 -15.03 26.61 -35.00
C GLU A 552 -13.56 26.78 -35.39
N GLU A 553 -12.80 27.62 -34.71
CA GLU A 553 -11.35 27.74 -34.89
C GLU A 553 -10.65 26.38 -34.73
N LYS A 554 -11.02 25.61 -33.68
CA LYS A 554 -10.48 24.26 -33.46
C LYS A 554 -10.90 23.28 -34.56
N LYS A 555 -12.15 23.34 -35.05
CA LYS A 555 -12.60 22.54 -36.20
C LYS A 555 -11.78 22.90 -37.44
N ARG A 556 -11.67 24.18 -37.79
CA ARG A 556 -10.89 24.69 -38.93
C ARG A 556 -9.42 24.27 -38.83
N LYS A 557 -8.77 24.45 -37.67
CA LYS A 557 -7.38 24.00 -37.41
C LYS A 557 -7.21 22.47 -37.44
N SER A 558 -8.24 21.69 -37.09
CA SER A 558 -8.22 20.22 -37.23
C SER A 558 -8.50 19.75 -38.66
N GLN A 559 -9.17 20.58 -39.48
CA GLN A 559 -9.49 20.31 -40.89
C GLN A 559 -8.39 20.77 -41.84
N SER A 560 -7.62 21.81 -41.50
CA SER A 560 -6.47 22.30 -42.28
C SER A 560 -5.31 21.29 -42.37
N GLY A 561 -5.37 20.19 -41.62
CA GLY A 561 -4.81 18.91 -42.07
C GLY A 561 -3.29 18.78 -42.05
N GLU A 562 -2.56 19.77 -41.55
CA GLU A 562 -1.13 19.65 -41.22
C GLU A 562 -0.93 18.59 -40.15
N ARG A 563 -0.74 17.35 -40.59
CA ARG A 563 -0.14 16.29 -39.77
C ARG A 563 1.24 16.81 -39.37
N PRO A 564 1.59 16.89 -38.07
CA PRO A 564 2.91 17.34 -37.66
C PRO A 564 3.95 16.51 -38.41
N MET A 565 4.89 17.20 -39.06
CA MET A 565 5.88 16.57 -39.93
C MET A 565 6.73 15.63 -39.07
N LYS A 566 6.48 14.32 -39.18
CA LYS A 566 7.07 13.33 -38.28
C LYS A 566 8.59 13.41 -38.34
N ASP A 567 9.21 13.66 -37.19
CA ASP A 567 10.66 13.77 -37.04
C ASP A 567 11.43 12.78 -37.92
N GLU A 568 12.35 13.30 -38.72
CA GLU A 568 13.23 12.48 -39.53
C GLU A 568 14.00 11.46 -38.67
N ARG A 569 14.31 11.83 -37.43
CA ARG A 569 14.88 10.96 -36.38
C ARG A 569 14.02 9.71 -36.16
N ILE A 570 12.71 9.89 -35.96
CA ILE A 570 11.73 8.82 -35.75
C ILE A 570 11.59 7.96 -37.02
N LEU A 571 11.46 8.59 -38.19
CA LEU A 571 11.33 7.89 -39.47
C LEU A 571 12.58 7.03 -39.79
N ASN A 572 13.78 7.57 -39.56
CA ASN A 572 15.03 6.86 -39.81
C ASN A 572 15.28 5.71 -38.82
N LEU A 573 14.87 5.85 -37.55
CA LEU A 573 14.84 4.74 -36.60
C LEU A 573 13.83 3.65 -37.01
N GLN A 574 12.66 4.03 -37.53
CA GLN A 574 11.67 3.07 -38.03
C GLN A 574 12.19 2.26 -39.24
N LYS A 575 12.91 2.90 -40.19
CA LYS A 575 13.58 2.22 -41.32
C LYS A 575 14.59 1.17 -40.82
N LYS A 576 15.53 1.56 -39.94
CA LYS A 576 16.54 0.66 -39.36
C LYS A 576 15.93 -0.55 -38.64
N ILE A 577 14.83 -0.37 -37.91
CA ILE A 577 14.12 -1.48 -37.24
C ILE A 577 13.52 -2.46 -38.26
N VAL A 578 13.04 -1.98 -39.41
CA VAL A 578 12.54 -2.85 -40.50
C VAL A 578 13.70 -3.60 -41.15
N GLU A 579 14.82 -2.93 -41.44
CA GLU A 579 16.04 -3.53 -41.99
C GLU A 579 16.56 -4.66 -41.09
N LYS A 580 16.77 -4.42 -39.79
CA LYS A 580 17.23 -5.45 -38.84
C LYS A 580 16.24 -6.60 -38.67
N LYS A 581 14.93 -6.34 -38.73
CA LYS A 581 13.91 -7.42 -38.77
C LYS A 581 13.97 -8.26 -40.05
N MET A 582 14.36 -7.68 -41.17
CA MET A 582 14.53 -8.41 -42.44
C MET A 582 15.85 -9.19 -42.46
N GLU A 583 16.94 -8.65 -41.92
CA GLU A 583 18.19 -9.42 -41.64
C GLU A 583 17.88 -10.64 -40.77
N ARG A 584 17.15 -10.46 -39.66
CA ARG A 584 16.81 -11.55 -38.73
C ARG A 584 15.93 -12.61 -39.39
N LYS A 585 14.99 -12.21 -40.26
CA LYS A 585 14.18 -13.13 -41.07
C LYS A 585 15.05 -13.93 -42.06
N LYS A 586 16.05 -13.31 -42.70
CA LYS A 586 17.00 -14.01 -43.57
C LYS A 586 17.84 -15.03 -42.79
N GLN A 587 18.45 -14.63 -41.67
CA GLN A 587 19.26 -15.54 -40.84
C GLN A 587 18.43 -16.71 -40.26
N THR A 588 17.25 -16.44 -39.72
CA THR A 588 16.34 -17.51 -39.23
C THR A 588 15.78 -18.37 -40.36
N GLY A 589 15.68 -17.86 -41.59
CA GLY A 589 15.38 -18.65 -42.79
C GLY A 589 16.50 -19.61 -43.15
N LEU A 590 17.75 -19.14 -43.19
CA LEU A 590 18.93 -19.98 -43.43
C LEU A 590 19.16 -21.02 -42.32
N LEU A 591 18.83 -20.69 -41.07
CA LEU A 591 18.86 -21.65 -39.95
C LEU A 591 17.69 -22.65 -39.97
N LYS A 592 16.64 -22.40 -40.76
CA LYS A 592 15.55 -23.35 -41.05
C LYS A 592 15.90 -24.25 -42.26
N ILE A 593 17.08 -24.83 -42.25
CA ILE A 593 17.29 -26.09 -42.99
C ILE A 593 16.26 -27.10 -42.44
N ILE A 594 15.52 -27.73 -43.35
CA ILE A 594 14.44 -28.64 -43.00
C ILE A 594 15.00 -29.77 -42.11
N PRO A 595 14.44 -30.02 -40.91
CA PRO A 595 14.79 -31.22 -40.17
C PRO A 595 14.25 -32.43 -40.93
N GLN A 596 15.09 -33.07 -41.74
CA GLN A 596 14.86 -34.45 -42.15
C GLN A 596 14.58 -35.26 -40.88
N LYS A 597 13.46 -35.99 -40.85
CA LYS A 597 13.04 -36.78 -39.67
C LYS A 597 13.88 -38.07 -39.53
N THR A 598 15.19 -37.94 -39.38
CA THR A 598 16.13 -39.04 -39.15
C THR A 598 16.01 -39.57 -37.72
N SER A 599 14.90 -40.26 -37.43
CA SER A 599 14.70 -41.37 -36.46
C SER A 599 15.29 -41.31 -35.03
N ILE A 600 15.87 -40.20 -34.56
CA ILE A 600 16.55 -40.09 -33.26
C ILE A 600 15.59 -40.31 -32.07
N ALA A 601 14.30 -39.98 -32.21
CA ALA A 601 13.28 -40.31 -31.21
C ALA A 601 13.13 -41.84 -31.08
N SER A 602 12.83 -42.53 -32.18
CA SER A 602 12.70 -44.00 -32.25
C SER A 602 13.93 -44.76 -31.71
N ARG A 603 15.14 -44.21 -31.84
CA ARG A 603 16.36 -44.78 -31.24
C ARG A 603 16.47 -44.58 -29.72
N LYS A 604 15.89 -43.53 -29.15
CA LYS A 604 15.78 -43.41 -27.68
C LYS A 604 14.69 -44.32 -27.12
N ASP A 605 13.54 -44.36 -27.79
CA ASP A 605 12.40 -45.16 -27.35
C ASP A 605 12.73 -46.66 -27.36
N SER A 606 13.45 -47.16 -28.38
CA SER A 606 13.92 -48.55 -28.44
C SER A 606 15.00 -48.89 -27.39
N LEU A 607 15.92 -47.97 -27.08
CA LEU A 607 16.90 -48.17 -26.01
C LEU A 607 16.23 -48.21 -24.63
N GLN A 608 15.23 -47.37 -24.37
CA GLN A 608 14.45 -47.43 -23.14
C GLN A 608 13.60 -48.71 -23.07
N TRP A 609 12.97 -49.12 -24.17
CA TRP A 609 12.17 -50.35 -24.23
C TRP A 609 13.00 -51.61 -23.97
N ASN A 610 14.20 -51.70 -24.55
CA ASN A 610 15.14 -52.79 -24.27
C ASN A 610 15.52 -52.84 -22.77
N HIS A 611 15.81 -51.69 -22.16
CA HIS A 611 16.17 -51.62 -20.74
C HIS A 611 15.01 -52.02 -19.81
N TRP A 612 13.78 -51.61 -20.11
CA TRP A 612 12.59 -52.08 -19.39
C TRP A 612 12.40 -53.59 -19.55
N LYS A 613 12.59 -54.14 -20.74
CA LYS A 613 12.51 -55.59 -20.99
C LYS A 613 13.56 -56.37 -20.19
N GLU A 614 14.79 -55.88 -20.09
CA GLU A 614 15.83 -56.51 -19.25
C GLU A 614 15.46 -56.51 -17.77
N LEU A 615 14.81 -55.45 -17.26
CA LEU A 615 14.29 -55.38 -15.89
C LEU A 615 13.11 -56.33 -15.67
N GLU A 616 12.18 -56.43 -16.63
CA GLU A 616 11.08 -57.41 -16.62
C GLU A 616 11.63 -58.85 -16.59
N GLU A 617 12.55 -59.20 -17.49
CA GLU A 617 13.17 -60.52 -17.52
C GLU A 617 13.96 -60.83 -16.25
N SER A 618 14.63 -59.83 -15.66
CA SER A 618 15.32 -59.99 -14.38
C SER A 618 14.36 -60.31 -13.23
N ARG A 619 13.21 -59.62 -13.18
CA ARG A 619 12.11 -59.92 -12.24
C ARG A 619 11.52 -61.30 -12.47
N GLU A 620 11.30 -61.71 -13.73
CA GLU A 620 10.85 -63.07 -14.05
C GLU A 620 11.84 -64.13 -13.58
N ARG A 621 13.15 -63.91 -13.76
CA ARG A 621 14.20 -64.84 -13.29
C ARG A 621 14.16 -64.96 -11.77
N GLN A 622 14.05 -63.84 -11.04
CA GLN A 622 13.87 -63.82 -9.59
C GLN A 622 12.58 -64.55 -9.15
N PHE A 623 11.45 -64.30 -9.81
CA PHE A 623 10.19 -64.97 -9.52
C PHE A 623 10.26 -66.49 -9.77
N LYS A 624 10.89 -66.93 -10.86
CA LYS A 624 11.11 -68.36 -11.17
C LYS A 624 12.06 -69.04 -10.18
N ILE A 625 13.01 -68.30 -9.60
CA ILE A 625 13.87 -68.79 -8.49
C ILE A 625 13.03 -68.93 -7.21
N LEU A 626 12.24 -67.92 -6.84
CA LEU A 626 11.35 -67.98 -5.67
C LEU A 626 10.32 -69.12 -5.80
N GLN A 627 9.72 -69.28 -6.97
CA GLN A 627 8.75 -70.35 -7.25
C GLN A 627 9.40 -71.75 -7.15
N ARG A 628 10.62 -71.93 -7.69
CA ARG A 628 11.39 -73.18 -7.47
C ARG A 628 11.72 -73.42 -5.99
N GLY A 629 12.07 -72.37 -5.25
CA GLY A 629 12.29 -72.43 -3.80
C GLY A 629 11.04 -72.80 -3.01
N PHE A 630 9.86 -72.30 -3.43
CA PHE A 630 8.57 -72.65 -2.84
C PHE A 630 8.19 -74.11 -3.12
N MET A 631 8.26 -74.55 -4.38
CA MET A 631 8.01 -75.95 -4.74
C MET A 631 8.96 -76.93 -4.03
N ALA A 632 10.23 -76.56 -3.85
CA ALA A 632 11.20 -77.36 -3.09
C ALA A 632 10.90 -77.42 -1.59
N ARG A 633 10.29 -76.38 -1.01
CA ARG A 633 9.80 -76.39 0.38
C ARG A 633 8.55 -77.26 0.52
N GLU A 634 7.60 -77.18 -0.42
CA GLU A 634 6.44 -78.08 -0.43
C GLU A 634 6.85 -79.56 -0.54
N THR A 635 7.77 -79.91 -1.43
CA THR A 635 8.21 -81.31 -1.57
C THR A 635 8.95 -81.78 -0.32
N ALA A 636 9.80 -80.95 0.29
CA ALA A 636 10.43 -81.26 1.56
C ALA A 636 9.41 -81.47 2.70
N GLN A 637 8.37 -80.62 2.80
CA GLN A 637 7.29 -80.79 3.78
C GLN A 637 6.46 -82.06 3.53
N LYS A 638 6.16 -82.37 2.27
CA LYS A 638 5.43 -83.60 1.88
C LYS A 638 6.24 -84.86 2.17
N MET A 639 7.56 -84.83 1.98
CA MET A 639 8.46 -85.92 2.37
C MET A 639 8.53 -86.08 3.90
N ALA A 640 8.73 -84.99 4.65
CA ALA A 640 8.77 -85.02 6.11
C ALA A 640 7.46 -85.53 6.73
N ALA A 641 6.30 -85.18 6.16
CA ALA A 641 5.01 -85.73 6.56
C ALA A 641 4.90 -87.25 6.29
N TYR A 642 5.45 -87.74 5.18
CA TYR A 642 5.53 -89.18 4.87
C TYR A 642 6.45 -89.96 5.82
N GLU A 643 7.57 -89.35 6.23
CA GLU A 643 8.50 -89.95 7.20
C GLU A 643 7.90 -89.97 8.61
N ALA A 644 7.23 -88.90 9.04
CA ALA A 644 6.50 -88.83 10.30
C ALA A 644 5.34 -89.85 10.39
N ALA A 645 4.60 -90.03 9.28
CA ALA A 645 3.56 -91.05 9.18
C ALA A 645 4.10 -92.49 9.31
N ARG A 646 5.40 -92.71 9.08
CA ARG A 646 6.08 -94.00 9.33
C ARG A 646 6.64 -94.15 10.74
N SER A 647 6.97 -93.06 11.44
CA SER A 647 7.54 -93.10 12.79
C SER A 647 6.51 -92.98 13.92
N GLY A 648 5.25 -92.66 13.60
CA GLY A 648 4.16 -92.56 14.57
C GLY A 648 4.15 -91.25 15.39
N ALA A 649 4.98 -90.28 15.03
CA ALA A 649 5.06 -88.99 15.70
C ALA A 649 4.19 -87.93 15.00
N THR A 650 3.33 -87.24 15.74
CA THR A 650 2.53 -86.11 15.23
C THR A 650 3.39 -84.89 14.94
N VAL A 651 3.43 -84.46 13.67
CA VAL A 651 4.13 -83.23 13.25
C VAL A 651 3.22 -82.02 13.35
N CYS A 652 3.66 -81.01 14.12
CA CYS A 652 3.04 -79.69 14.14
C CYS A 652 3.41 -78.92 12.86
N ILE A 653 2.45 -78.77 11.94
CA ILE A 653 2.61 -77.95 10.74
C ILE A 653 2.43 -76.48 11.11
N LEU A 654 3.54 -75.74 11.25
CA LEU A 654 3.51 -74.28 11.38
C LEU A 654 3.25 -73.63 10.02
N HIS A 655 2.02 -73.16 9.80
CA HIS A 655 1.73 -72.21 8.73
C HIS A 655 2.19 -70.81 9.14
N SER A 656 3.31 -70.36 8.58
CA SER A 656 3.70 -68.95 8.60
C SER A 656 2.93 -68.20 7.50
N GLU A 657 1.85 -67.52 7.86
CA GLU A 657 1.22 -66.55 6.97
C GLU A 657 2.20 -65.39 6.69
N VAL A 658 2.42 -65.07 5.42
CA VAL A 658 3.29 -63.97 4.98
C VAL A 658 2.43 -62.85 4.42
N LYS A 659 2.71 -61.62 4.85
CA LYS A 659 2.17 -60.37 4.29
C LYS A 659 3.08 -59.80 3.21
#